data_AF-A0A9P1C5U4-F1
#
_entry.id   AF-A0A9P1C5U4-F1
#
_cell.length_a   1.000
_cell.length_b   1.000
_cell.length_c   1.000
_cell.angle_alpha   90.00
_cell.angle_beta   90.00
_cell.angle_gamma   90.00
#
_symmetry.space_group_name_H-M   'P 1'
#
loop_
_entity.id
_entity.type
_entity.pdbx_description
1 polymer ?
#
loop_
_entity_poly.entity_id
_entity_poly.type
_entity_poly.pdbx_seq_one_letter_code
_entity_poly.pdbx_strand_id
1 'polypeptide(L)'
;MDASPWHPVAWGPQGPSLGPSFGLRCGTQTTAPCCAVRSGFRTRRARTDGWQVAALITAAFSTKGRTYQRCVRRSTELDLLDQQDPGRSALRGEWAVPGTVIFAADTAESGAVRVTGSGASSGGHWRRLRFNESTEQSVLLLDANLHPRHEALAFGYLKSLAAVGSATLRCLGTATPWRVLVLGVGLGALPGWFASKAKALVHAIDLDPLVLKAAETVGLMPPALHGTERCLEDGAQDGPALRTYCCDGVEYVAACAKSTSGLPLYDLIVMDVFDGEGETPEAFLTEDFGRSCAAIASSCVVNLTCPVPMWEDAHAFNAPSAGRLAEAFRSGFQSQAWSVRVAEGQNLIMAATRMGAPPEKYLKEASLELAKEEIFAFDPVRRVSFRRQDWCLQTSILMDAPVLDLVEEADRSTLQARKVRRREGISVTSKLDELEGEPAAFRSSRSFAMMLPNCVQVIRLNFKSVATQRAPLSATECCTQLAQLSQVNGSTPVQARWSFDDVGVPSFEEQRRHLATASSPPPVRLGRWLQGLLRFLAVALRPVWDLPLVVTVSHRETLGLVQQSLGLGIAEDAVRRLIGRLRPAVRFAHGAESGQKSKAVDPASSSAARFKLYTSERSVQSEAVAQARQTLHGVLEVADRALEVLSLLSLLQEQKSAYRVLRSNLLSSDLLQRLQCTSFGQLVESDDALDPAVQLCSAFLVESRWESDESHEIGLIFSSIKGGLTTPMADAQATPGAKFQRFGSAGGLCRDLEEQCPQIFKKLDLSFVNSRFGDMAPARPLTAAAFGKAAVENQESCLELLHRYAQCVSVNSPEDHWVSLSQTLRAAVSEDPKRAAEAWRWKSPCFAHNQTGIWNSTGAQWLEGPDWPPLEDRSPILPDYVRRPAQSDPA
;
A
#
# COMPACT_ATOMS: atom_id res chain seq x y z
N MET A 1 25.87 21.17 51.15
CA MET A 1 26.71 21.82 52.16
C MET A 1 25.88 22.98 52.69
N ASP A 2 24.86 22.75 53.50
CA ASP A 2 24.79 22.48 54.96
C ASP A 2 23.91 23.63 55.48
N ALA A 3 22.92 23.52 56.36
CA ALA A 3 22.37 22.45 57.18
C ALA A 3 20.90 22.79 57.51
N SER A 4 20.10 21.77 57.83
CA SER A 4 18.79 21.89 58.53
C SER A 4 19.01 22.28 60.01
N PRO A 5 18.00 22.59 60.86
CA PRO A 5 16.84 21.73 61.18
C PRO A 5 15.51 22.48 61.46
N TRP A 6 14.45 21.73 61.84
CA TRP A 6 13.39 22.03 62.83
C TRP A 6 12.03 21.38 62.43
N HIS A 7 11.73 20.23 63.06
CA HIS A 7 10.38 19.72 63.38
C HIS A 7 9.78 20.60 64.52
N PRO A 8 8.45 20.59 64.88
CA PRO A 8 7.67 19.37 65.17
C PRO A 8 6.10 19.44 65.08
N VAL A 9 5.49 18.32 65.52
CA VAL A 9 4.21 18.16 66.26
C VAL A 9 2.98 17.62 65.51
N ALA A 10 2.51 16.47 66.01
CA ALA A 10 1.23 15.81 65.76
C ALA A 10 0.20 16.14 66.86
N TRP A 11 -1.07 16.34 66.51
CA TRP A 11 -2.23 16.23 67.41
C TRP A 11 -3.43 15.66 66.64
N GLY A 12 -4.03 14.59 67.19
CA GLY A 12 -5.41 14.19 66.86
C GLY A 12 -6.41 14.89 67.78
N PRO A 13 -7.73 14.71 67.54
CA PRO A 13 -8.57 14.36 68.68
C PRO A 13 -9.69 13.35 68.39
N GLN A 14 -10.19 12.84 69.50
CA GLN A 14 -11.20 11.79 69.74
C GLN A 14 -12.64 12.24 69.40
N GLY A 15 -13.52 11.26 69.17
CA GLY A 15 -14.99 11.44 69.07
C GLY A 15 -15.66 11.77 70.43
N PRO A 16 -17.01 11.97 70.44
CA PRO A 16 -17.87 10.82 70.72
C PRO A 16 -19.24 10.79 69.97
N SER A 17 -19.84 9.60 70.10
CA SER A 17 -21.12 9.03 69.63
C SER A 17 -22.43 9.80 69.89
N LEU A 18 -23.47 9.51 69.08
CA LEU A 18 -24.85 9.13 69.49
C LEU A 18 -25.68 8.66 68.26
N GLY A 19 -26.40 7.53 68.37
CA GLY A 19 -27.33 6.97 67.35
C GLY A 19 -28.72 7.65 67.35
N PRO A 20 -29.83 7.07 66.81
CA PRO A 20 -30.05 5.65 66.54
C PRO A 20 -30.64 5.29 65.14
N SER A 21 -30.57 4.00 64.85
CA SER A 21 -31.13 3.28 63.72
C SER A 21 -32.61 2.94 63.96
N PHE A 22 -33.45 3.09 62.93
CA PHE A 22 -34.75 2.43 62.84
C PHE A 22 -34.70 1.38 61.73
N GLY A 23 -35.10 0.15 62.05
CA GLY A 23 -35.33 -0.93 61.09
C GLY A 23 -36.77 -1.42 61.17
N LEU A 24 -37.20 -2.19 60.15
CA LEU A 24 -38.28 -3.20 60.13
C LEU A 24 -38.23 -3.84 58.71
N ARG A 25 -37.65 -5.03 58.53
CA ARG A 25 -38.22 -6.41 58.62
C ARG A 25 -39.36 -6.72 57.64
N CYS A 26 -39.09 -7.72 56.78
CA CYS A 26 -39.86 -8.94 56.50
C CYS A 26 -39.00 -9.75 55.49
N GLY A 27 -38.84 -11.06 55.50
CA GLY A 27 -39.47 -12.20 56.18
C GLY A 27 -39.10 -13.43 55.32
N THR A 28 -38.63 -14.49 55.95
CA THR A 28 -37.92 -15.65 55.39
C THR A 28 -38.80 -16.75 54.75
N GLN A 29 -38.13 -17.78 54.17
CA GLN A 29 -38.55 -19.19 53.95
C GLN A 29 -39.16 -19.54 52.56
N THR A 30 -38.85 -20.64 51.85
CA THR A 30 -38.28 -21.96 52.23
C THR A 30 -37.81 -22.79 51.00
N THR A 31 -36.87 -23.72 51.26
CA THR A 31 -36.61 -25.08 50.67
C THR A 31 -36.15 -25.30 49.20
N ALA A 32 -34.97 -25.95 49.09
CA ALA A 32 -34.46 -26.81 47.99
C ALA A 32 -35.18 -28.20 47.97
N PRO A 33 -34.92 -29.22 47.08
CA PRO A 33 -33.65 -29.55 46.41
C PRO A 33 -33.69 -30.18 44.98
N CYS A 34 -32.46 -30.41 44.47
CA CYS A 34 -31.93 -31.29 43.41
C CYS A 34 -32.84 -32.29 42.67
N CYS A 35 -32.61 -32.45 41.34
CA CYS A 35 -32.23 -33.74 40.72
C CYS A 35 -31.80 -33.58 39.24
N ALA A 36 -30.74 -34.29 38.88
CA ALA A 36 -30.24 -34.47 37.53
C ALA A 36 -31.04 -35.53 36.76
N VAL A 37 -31.31 -35.29 35.46
CA VAL A 37 -31.61 -36.38 34.50
C VAL A 37 -31.01 -36.04 33.13
N ARG A 38 -30.08 -36.89 32.70
CA ARG A 38 -29.64 -37.10 31.32
C ARG A 38 -30.81 -37.65 30.48
N SER A 39 -31.02 -37.16 29.26
CA SER A 39 -31.31 -38.02 28.10
C SER A 39 -31.35 -37.23 26.80
N GLY A 40 -30.71 -37.77 25.77
CA GLY A 40 -30.54 -37.14 24.47
C GLY A 40 -31.81 -37.01 23.64
N PHE A 41 -31.81 -36.00 22.77
CA PHE A 41 -32.84 -35.83 21.75
C PHE A 41 -32.38 -36.50 20.45
N ARG A 42 -32.98 -37.65 20.17
CA ARG A 42 -33.15 -38.18 18.81
C ARG A 42 -34.18 -37.33 18.08
N THR A 43 -33.89 -37.05 16.83
CA THR A 43 -34.75 -36.43 15.82
C THR A 43 -36.04 -37.24 15.61
N ARG A 44 -37.20 -36.58 15.72
CA ARG A 44 -38.44 -37.01 15.05
C ARG A 44 -39.06 -35.82 14.33
N ARG A 45 -39.12 -35.93 13.00
CA ARG A 45 -39.97 -35.10 12.13
C ARG A 45 -41.43 -35.35 12.49
N ALA A 46 -42.15 -34.29 12.85
CA ALA A 46 -43.61 -34.26 12.75
C ALA A 46 -43.98 -33.28 11.62
N ARG A 47 -44.75 -33.78 10.65
CA ARG A 47 -45.42 -32.99 9.62
C ARG A 47 -46.57 -32.23 10.30
N THR A 48 -46.65 -30.93 10.06
CA THR A 48 -47.86 -30.12 10.32
C THR A 48 -48.29 -29.46 9.02
N ASP A 49 -49.59 -29.55 8.75
CA ASP A 49 -50.24 -29.33 7.46
C ASP A 49 -50.27 -27.86 7.02
N GLY A 50 -50.07 -27.65 5.71
CA GLY A 50 -49.75 -26.37 5.07
C GLY A 50 -50.90 -25.35 4.92
N TRP A 51 -51.97 -25.43 5.71
CA TRP A 51 -53.11 -24.51 5.58
C TRP A 51 -53.16 -23.38 6.63
N GLN A 52 -52.41 -23.48 7.73
CA GLN A 52 -52.36 -22.40 8.75
C GLN A 52 -51.31 -21.31 8.44
N VAL A 53 -50.35 -21.59 7.54
CA VAL A 53 -49.29 -20.64 7.16
C VAL A 53 -49.81 -19.53 6.24
N ALA A 54 -50.82 -19.81 5.40
CA ALA A 54 -51.37 -18.82 4.48
C ALA A 54 -52.12 -17.67 5.18
N ALA A 55 -52.83 -17.94 6.28
CA ALA A 55 -53.56 -16.91 7.03
C ALA A 55 -52.63 -15.97 7.81
N LEU A 56 -51.53 -16.49 8.34
CA LEU A 56 -50.49 -15.71 9.03
C LEU A 56 -49.67 -14.84 8.06
N ILE A 57 -49.44 -15.32 6.83
CA ILE A 57 -48.75 -14.55 5.80
C ILE A 57 -49.61 -13.36 5.33
N THR A 58 -50.93 -13.55 5.13
CA THR A 58 -51.81 -12.45 4.69
C THR A 58 -51.97 -11.35 5.75
N ALA A 59 -52.01 -11.70 7.04
CA ALA A 59 -52.01 -10.73 8.13
C ALA A 59 -50.68 -9.94 8.25
N ALA A 60 -49.56 -10.58 7.93
CA ALA A 60 -48.23 -9.94 7.91
C ALA A 60 -48.03 -8.99 6.70
N PHE A 61 -48.77 -9.18 5.60
CA PHE A 61 -48.73 -8.27 4.45
C PHE A 61 -49.59 -7.00 4.64
N SER A 62 -50.66 -7.07 5.44
CA SER A 62 -51.49 -5.90 5.77
C SER A 62 -50.78 -4.88 6.66
N THR A 63 -49.98 -5.36 7.64
CA THR A 63 -49.20 -4.48 8.53
C THR A 63 -48.00 -3.82 7.82
N LYS A 64 -47.41 -4.47 6.80
CA LYS A 64 -46.36 -3.87 5.95
C LYS A 64 -46.85 -2.67 5.13
N GLY A 65 -48.11 -2.64 4.72
CA GLY A 65 -48.70 -1.52 3.98
C GLY A 65 -48.73 -0.20 4.78
N ARG A 66 -49.02 -0.28 6.09
CA ARG A 66 -49.04 0.90 6.98
C ARG A 66 -47.63 1.42 7.28
N THR A 67 -46.65 0.53 7.42
CA THR A 67 -45.24 0.92 7.63
C THR A 67 -44.65 1.55 6.37
N TYR A 68 -44.98 1.00 5.18
CA TYR A 68 -44.51 1.54 3.90
C TYR A 68 -45.08 2.93 3.61
N GLN A 69 -46.37 3.18 3.82
CA GLN A 69 -46.96 4.53 3.67
C GLN A 69 -46.36 5.56 4.65
N ARG A 70 -46.00 5.12 5.87
CA ARG A 70 -45.35 5.99 6.87
C ARG A 70 -43.90 6.31 6.51
N CYS A 71 -43.17 5.36 5.90
CA CYS A 71 -41.83 5.58 5.37
C CYS A 71 -41.83 6.49 4.14
N VAL A 72 -42.77 6.31 3.21
CA VAL A 72 -42.88 7.12 1.99
C VAL A 72 -43.22 8.59 2.32
N ARG A 73 -44.18 8.84 3.23
CA ARG A 73 -44.51 10.21 3.66
C ARG A 73 -43.35 10.92 4.38
N ARG A 74 -42.57 10.20 5.19
CA ARG A 74 -41.39 10.75 5.86
C ARG A 74 -40.26 11.10 4.88
N SER A 75 -40.12 10.35 3.79
CA SER A 75 -39.14 10.68 2.75
C SER A 75 -39.46 12.03 2.11
N THR A 76 -40.72 12.25 1.71
CA THR A 76 -41.11 13.45 0.95
C THR A 76 -40.91 14.76 1.70
N GLU A 77 -41.08 14.79 3.02
CA GLU A 77 -40.92 16.01 3.83
C GLU A 77 -39.44 16.38 4.00
N LEU A 78 -38.58 15.40 4.25
CA LEU A 78 -37.13 15.59 4.34
C LEU A 78 -36.49 15.91 2.98
N ASP A 79 -37.02 15.30 1.90
CA ASP A 79 -36.65 15.62 0.52
C ASP A 79 -36.94 17.09 0.18
N LEU A 80 -38.06 17.64 0.68
CA LEU A 80 -38.40 19.05 0.51
C LEU A 80 -37.47 19.97 1.31
N LEU A 81 -37.12 19.61 2.55
CA LEU A 81 -36.13 20.36 3.34
C LEU A 81 -34.78 20.44 2.61
N ASP A 82 -34.28 19.32 2.08
CA ASP A 82 -33.03 19.30 1.29
C ASP A 82 -33.14 20.07 -0.04
N GLN A 83 -34.33 20.22 -0.62
CA GLN A 83 -34.56 21.05 -1.80
C GLN A 83 -34.62 22.54 -1.45
N GLN A 84 -35.09 22.86 -0.25
CA GLN A 84 -35.22 24.23 0.26
C GLN A 84 -33.96 24.74 0.95
N ASP A 85 -33.00 23.86 1.26
CA ASP A 85 -31.71 24.21 1.86
C ASP A 85 -31.02 25.34 1.08
N PRO A 86 -31.00 26.57 1.62
CA PRO A 86 -30.39 27.72 0.94
C PRO A 86 -28.87 27.56 0.82
N GLY A 87 -28.26 26.71 1.64
CA GLY A 87 -26.85 26.32 1.58
C GLY A 87 -26.53 25.29 0.49
N ARG A 88 -27.51 24.78 -0.27
CA ARG A 88 -27.27 23.76 -1.30
C ARG A 88 -26.76 24.34 -2.63
N SER A 89 -27.12 25.57 -2.98
CA SER A 89 -26.69 26.25 -4.22
C SER A 89 -25.19 26.56 -4.19
N ALA A 90 -24.66 26.89 -3.02
CA ALA A 90 -23.59 26.16 -2.34
C ALA A 90 -22.44 25.53 -3.17
N LEU A 91 -22.76 24.41 -3.81
CA LEU A 91 -21.76 23.39 -4.12
C LEU A 91 -21.67 23.08 -5.62
N ARG A 92 -22.31 23.90 -6.46
CA ARG A 92 -22.35 23.69 -7.93
C ARG A 92 -21.30 24.55 -8.60
N GLY A 93 -20.69 24.05 -9.69
CA GLY A 93 -19.60 24.69 -10.46
C GLY A 93 -19.84 26.11 -11.00
N GLU A 94 -20.99 26.73 -10.71
CA GLU A 94 -21.31 28.15 -10.91
C GLU A 94 -20.38 29.10 -10.11
N TRP A 95 -19.53 28.54 -9.25
CA TRP A 95 -18.70 29.25 -8.27
C TRP A 95 -17.30 29.63 -8.77
N ALA A 96 -16.97 29.28 -10.01
CA ALA A 96 -15.64 29.53 -10.58
C ALA A 96 -15.42 30.98 -11.04
N VAL A 97 -16.46 31.83 -11.05
CA VAL A 97 -16.32 33.21 -11.52
C VAL A 97 -15.72 34.08 -10.41
N PRO A 98 -14.60 34.80 -10.65
CA PRO A 98 -14.05 35.77 -9.71
C PRO A 98 -15.11 36.83 -9.36
N GLY A 99 -15.48 36.90 -8.09
CA GLY A 99 -16.41 37.90 -7.58
C GLY A 99 -15.76 39.27 -7.38
N THR A 100 -16.55 40.31 -7.15
CA THR A 100 -16.03 41.64 -6.77
C THR A 100 -15.37 41.57 -5.40
N VAL A 101 -14.19 42.16 -5.24
CA VAL A 101 -13.53 42.22 -3.93
C VAL A 101 -14.26 43.26 -3.07
N ILE A 102 -14.76 42.82 -1.92
CA ILE A 102 -15.53 43.65 -0.97
C ILE A 102 -14.65 44.05 0.21
N PHE A 103 -13.77 43.13 0.63
CA PHE A 103 -12.78 43.35 1.67
C PHE A 103 -11.47 42.75 1.21
N ALA A 104 -10.37 43.47 1.40
CA ALA A 104 -9.03 42.96 1.21
C ALA A 104 -8.10 43.65 2.20
N ALA A 105 -7.37 42.85 2.96
CA ALA A 105 -6.33 43.31 3.86
C ALA A 105 -5.18 42.31 3.82
N ASP A 106 -3.99 42.76 4.16
CA ASP A 106 -2.78 41.95 4.19
C ASP A 106 -2.03 42.24 5.48
N THR A 107 -1.47 41.19 6.10
CA THR A 107 -0.67 41.27 7.32
C THR A 107 0.50 40.31 7.21
N ALA A 108 1.57 40.59 7.97
CA ALA A 108 2.72 39.71 8.00
C ALA A 108 2.37 38.32 8.58
N GLU A 109 1.38 38.27 9.48
CA GLU A 109 0.99 37.09 10.23
C GLU A 109 0.00 36.20 9.47
N SER A 110 -1.03 36.78 8.86
CA SER A 110 -2.11 36.02 8.20
C SER A 110 -2.01 35.98 6.68
N GLY A 111 -1.11 36.76 6.11
CA GLY A 111 -1.06 37.02 4.67
C GLY A 111 -2.31 37.75 4.18
N ALA A 112 -2.67 37.50 2.92
CA ALA A 112 -3.76 38.22 2.26
C ALA A 112 -5.13 37.62 2.60
N VAL A 113 -5.93 38.37 3.37
CA VAL A 113 -7.32 38.05 3.68
C VAL A 113 -8.23 38.82 2.72
N ARG A 114 -9.02 38.09 1.91
CA ARG A 114 -9.94 38.70 0.95
C ARG A 114 -11.35 38.15 1.08
N VAL A 115 -12.34 39.04 1.03
CA VAL A 115 -13.74 38.67 0.86
C VAL A 115 -14.22 39.10 -0.52
N THR A 116 -14.70 38.13 -1.30
CA THR A 116 -15.28 38.38 -2.62
C THR A 116 -16.79 38.17 -2.61
N GLY A 117 -17.52 38.99 -3.36
CA GLY A 117 -18.94 38.87 -3.59
C GLY A 117 -19.20 38.19 -4.92
N SER A 118 -19.94 37.08 -4.91
CA SER A 118 -20.46 36.46 -6.13
C SER A 118 -21.98 36.53 -6.12
N GLY A 119 -22.55 37.17 -7.13
CA GLY A 119 -23.96 36.99 -7.46
C GLY A 119 -24.14 35.60 -8.05
N ALA A 120 -24.80 34.69 -7.34
CA ALA A 120 -25.13 33.40 -7.93
C ALA A 120 -26.27 33.59 -8.95
N SER A 121 -26.16 32.96 -10.11
CA SER A 121 -27.24 32.85 -11.11
C SER A 121 -28.55 32.33 -10.52
N SER A 122 -28.46 31.56 -9.43
CA SER A 122 -29.56 30.90 -8.74
C SER A 122 -30.17 31.67 -7.56
N GLY A 123 -29.80 32.95 -7.38
CA GLY A 123 -30.40 33.83 -6.37
C GLY A 123 -29.70 33.76 -5.01
N GLY A 124 -29.01 34.85 -4.65
CA GLY A 124 -28.31 34.99 -3.38
C GLY A 124 -27.05 35.83 -3.50
N HIS A 125 -26.78 36.68 -2.50
CA HIS A 125 -25.54 37.47 -2.42
C HIS A 125 -24.52 36.73 -1.57
N TRP A 126 -23.72 35.87 -2.20
CA TRP A 126 -22.70 35.10 -1.50
C TRP A 126 -21.47 35.96 -1.19
N ARG A 127 -20.86 35.69 -0.05
CA ARG A 127 -19.60 36.29 0.42
C ARG A 127 -18.62 35.17 0.73
N ARG A 128 -17.42 35.27 0.17
CA ARG A 128 -16.40 34.21 0.22
C ARG A 128 -15.13 34.77 0.82
N LEU A 129 -14.76 34.28 1.99
CA LEU A 129 -13.50 34.58 2.64
C LEU A 129 -12.44 33.63 2.13
N ARG A 130 -11.35 34.19 1.62
CA ARG A 130 -10.19 33.46 1.12
C ARG A 130 -8.92 34.00 1.73
N PHE A 131 -8.00 33.07 2.02
CA PHE A 131 -6.64 33.35 2.43
C PHE A 131 -5.71 33.12 1.24
N ASN A 132 -4.76 34.03 1.02
CA ASN A 132 -3.70 33.92 0.03
C ASN A 132 -4.21 33.56 -1.38
N GLU A 133 -5.41 34.04 -1.72
CA GLU A 133 -6.15 33.79 -2.98
C GLU A 133 -6.57 32.33 -3.24
N SER A 134 -5.92 31.34 -2.63
CA SER A 134 -6.10 29.91 -2.91
C SER A 134 -7.03 29.18 -1.94
N THR A 135 -7.04 29.58 -0.66
CA THR A 135 -7.67 28.78 0.40
C THR A 135 -9.01 29.40 0.78
N GLU A 136 -10.11 28.75 0.43
CA GLU A 136 -11.45 29.20 0.84
C GLU A 136 -11.73 28.76 2.28
N GLN A 137 -11.88 29.75 3.16
CA GLN A 137 -12.05 29.53 4.61
C GLN A 137 -13.51 29.52 5.02
N SER A 138 -14.33 30.43 4.47
CA SER A 138 -15.73 30.55 4.87
C SER A 138 -16.58 31.13 3.75
N VAL A 139 -17.85 30.72 3.72
CA VAL A 139 -18.84 31.24 2.79
C VAL A 139 -20.13 31.58 3.54
N LEU A 140 -20.67 32.77 3.25
CA LEU A 140 -21.87 33.30 3.89
C LEU A 140 -22.87 33.75 2.83
N LEU A 141 -24.13 33.33 2.97
CA LEU A 141 -25.23 33.82 2.15
C LEU A 141 -25.81 35.08 2.78
N LEU A 142 -25.98 36.13 1.99
CA LEU A 142 -26.75 37.30 2.38
C LEU A 142 -28.10 37.34 1.65
N ASP A 143 -29.10 37.91 2.32
CA ASP A 143 -30.39 38.24 1.73
C ASP A 143 -30.32 39.48 0.82
N ALA A 144 -31.47 39.90 0.28
CA ALA A 144 -31.57 41.07 -0.60
C ALA A 144 -31.19 42.38 0.10
N ASN A 145 -31.26 42.44 1.43
CA ASN A 145 -30.87 43.59 2.25
C ASN A 145 -29.43 43.46 2.77
N LEU A 146 -28.64 42.52 2.22
CA LEU A 146 -27.28 42.22 2.66
C LEU A 146 -27.16 41.74 4.11
N HIS A 147 -28.24 41.21 4.70
CA HIS A 147 -28.19 40.59 6.02
C HIS A 147 -27.82 39.11 5.90
N PRO A 148 -26.98 38.57 6.80
CA PRO A 148 -26.64 37.16 6.84
C PRO A 148 -27.87 36.26 6.99
N ARG A 149 -28.02 35.31 6.07
CA ARG A 149 -28.98 34.21 6.18
C ARG A 149 -28.32 33.06 6.91
N HIS A 150 -28.26 33.15 8.24
CA HIS A 150 -27.56 32.16 9.05
C HIS A 150 -28.13 30.73 8.93
N GLU A 151 -29.37 30.53 8.46
CA GLU A 151 -29.86 29.19 8.07
C GLU A 151 -29.04 28.50 6.96
N ALA A 152 -28.31 29.26 6.15
CA ALA A 152 -27.61 28.80 4.96
C ALA A 152 -26.16 28.45 5.26
N LEU A 153 -25.93 27.30 5.89
CA LEU A 153 -24.58 26.75 6.02
C LEU A 153 -24.14 26.20 4.65
N ALA A 154 -23.14 26.84 4.03
CA ALA A 154 -22.71 26.49 2.67
C ALA A 154 -22.01 25.11 2.60
N PHE A 155 -21.09 24.86 3.53
CA PHE A 155 -20.27 23.65 3.51
C PHE A 155 -20.95 22.48 4.25
N GLY A 156 -20.85 21.29 3.68
CA GLY A 156 -21.36 20.06 4.30
C GLY A 156 -20.74 19.76 5.67
N TYR A 157 -19.47 20.15 5.90
CA TYR A 157 -18.82 19.98 7.21
C TYR A 157 -19.43 20.91 8.27
N LEU A 158 -19.77 22.16 7.93
CA LEU A 158 -20.45 23.09 8.85
C LEU A 158 -21.82 22.56 9.27
N LYS A 159 -22.58 22.02 8.31
CA LYS A 159 -23.84 21.32 8.59
C LYS A 159 -23.64 20.16 9.56
N SER A 160 -22.55 19.42 9.38
CA SER A 160 -22.20 18.29 10.22
C SER A 160 -21.77 18.72 11.63
N LEU A 161 -20.97 19.78 11.78
CA LEU A 161 -20.64 20.38 13.08
C LEU A 161 -21.91 20.80 13.84
N ALA A 162 -22.78 21.57 13.18
CA ALA A 162 -24.03 22.04 13.74
C ALA A 162 -24.92 20.86 14.18
N ALA A 163 -25.08 19.85 13.32
CA ALA A 163 -25.90 18.67 13.58
C ALA A 163 -25.35 17.78 14.68
N VAL A 164 -24.07 17.41 14.63
CA VAL A 164 -23.44 16.55 15.63
C VAL A 164 -23.42 17.24 16.99
N GLY A 165 -23.05 18.53 17.05
CA GLY A 165 -23.02 19.30 18.30
C GLY A 165 -24.39 19.40 18.98
N SER A 166 -25.39 19.91 18.27
CA SER A 166 -26.73 20.12 18.83
C SER A 166 -27.47 18.80 19.15
N ALA A 167 -27.33 17.77 18.31
CA ALA A 167 -27.91 16.46 18.61
C ALA A 167 -27.26 15.82 19.83
N THR A 168 -25.94 15.98 19.98
CA THR A 168 -25.22 15.50 21.17
C THR A 168 -25.73 16.19 22.43
N LEU A 169 -25.88 17.52 22.44
CA LEU A 169 -26.46 18.25 23.58
C LEU A 169 -27.88 17.79 23.93
N ARG A 170 -28.72 17.56 22.91
CA ARG A 170 -30.07 17.04 23.12
C ARG A 170 -30.05 15.62 23.72
N CYS A 171 -29.17 14.75 23.26
CA CYS A 171 -28.98 13.42 23.83
C CYS A 171 -28.45 13.44 25.27
N LEU A 172 -27.67 14.44 25.63
CA LEU A 172 -27.21 14.66 27.01
C LEU A 172 -28.29 15.26 27.92
N GLY A 173 -29.45 15.65 27.36
CA GLY A 173 -30.53 16.28 28.12
C GLY A 173 -30.22 17.72 28.54
N THR A 174 -29.27 18.38 27.85
CA THR A 174 -28.88 19.76 28.17
C THR A 174 -30.01 20.74 27.87
N ALA A 175 -30.40 21.52 28.88
CA ALA A 175 -31.45 22.52 28.77
C ALA A 175 -31.02 23.72 27.90
N THR A 176 -31.97 24.32 27.17
CA THR A 176 -31.76 25.56 26.41
C THR A 176 -32.00 26.81 27.28
N PRO A 177 -31.37 27.96 26.98
CA PRO A 177 -30.43 28.18 25.86
C PRO A 177 -29.07 27.52 26.14
N TRP A 178 -28.48 26.91 25.11
CA TRP A 178 -27.15 26.32 25.22
C TRP A 178 -26.08 27.40 25.26
N ARG A 179 -25.00 27.15 26.02
CA ARG A 179 -23.79 27.97 26.02
C ARG A 179 -22.76 27.32 25.11
N VAL A 180 -22.46 27.96 23.98
CA VAL A 180 -21.59 27.40 22.93
C VAL A 180 -20.35 28.27 22.79
N LEU A 181 -19.18 27.64 22.90
CA LEU A 181 -17.90 28.24 22.53
C LEU A 181 -17.56 27.80 21.10
N VAL A 182 -17.31 28.75 20.20
CA VAL A 182 -16.87 28.47 18.82
C VAL A 182 -15.44 28.98 18.66
N LEU A 183 -14.51 28.07 18.35
CA LEU A 183 -13.12 28.38 18.05
C LEU A 183 -12.95 28.37 16.53
N GLY A 184 -12.55 29.51 15.96
CA GLY A 184 -12.58 29.78 14.52
C GLY A 184 -13.89 30.45 14.11
N VAL A 185 -13.82 31.73 13.68
CA VAL A 185 -15.01 32.52 13.33
C VAL A 185 -15.34 32.44 11.84
N GLY A 186 -14.32 32.47 10.99
CA GLY A 186 -14.51 32.61 9.54
C GLY A 186 -15.31 33.90 9.21
N LEU A 187 -16.36 33.80 8.38
CA LEU A 187 -17.30 34.92 8.15
C LEU A 187 -18.47 34.94 9.16
N GLY A 188 -18.40 34.16 10.23
CA GLY A 188 -19.47 34.10 11.24
C GLY A 188 -20.64 33.19 10.88
N ALA A 189 -20.52 32.34 9.86
CA ALA A 189 -21.60 31.45 9.42
C ALA A 189 -22.07 30.51 10.54
N LEU A 190 -21.14 29.77 11.15
CA LEU A 190 -21.44 28.81 12.21
C LEU A 190 -21.81 29.45 13.55
N PRO A 191 -21.06 30.43 14.11
CA PRO A 191 -21.46 31.07 15.36
C PRO A 191 -22.79 31.83 15.22
N GLY A 192 -23.03 32.48 14.07
CA GLY A 192 -24.31 33.11 13.78
C GLY A 192 -25.46 32.12 13.63
N TRP A 193 -25.22 30.91 13.09
CA TRP A 193 -26.22 29.83 13.07
C TRP A 193 -26.62 29.40 14.50
N PHE A 194 -25.65 29.14 15.39
CA PHE A 194 -25.96 28.77 16.78
C PHE A 194 -26.75 29.87 17.50
N ALA A 195 -26.35 31.13 17.35
CA ALA A 195 -27.04 32.25 18.00
C ALA A 195 -28.45 32.46 17.44
N SER A 196 -28.62 32.41 16.11
CA SER A 196 -29.89 32.76 15.46
C SER A 196 -30.89 31.60 15.36
N LYS A 197 -30.44 30.37 15.08
CA LYS A 197 -31.29 29.19 14.86
C LYS A 197 -31.41 28.33 16.11
N ALA A 198 -30.29 28.00 16.75
CA ALA A 198 -30.33 27.25 18.00
C ALA A 198 -30.65 28.12 19.23
N LYS A 199 -30.74 29.45 19.06
CA LYS A 199 -30.98 30.42 20.14
C LYS A 199 -29.98 30.25 21.30
N ALA A 200 -28.76 29.85 20.97
CA ALA A 200 -27.68 29.64 21.93
C ALA A 200 -27.05 30.98 22.35
N LEU A 201 -26.43 31.00 23.52
CA LEU A 201 -25.47 32.01 23.93
C LEU A 201 -24.10 31.60 23.39
N VAL A 202 -23.57 32.36 22.44
CA VAL A 202 -22.39 32.02 21.67
C VAL A 202 -21.24 32.96 21.99
N HIS A 203 -20.10 32.38 22.38
CA HIS A 203 -18.81 33.08 22.36
C HIS A 203 -18.01 32.55 21.19
N ALA A 204 -17.63 33.43 20.27
CA ALA A 204 -16.89 33.09 19.07
C ALA A 204 -15.48 33.71 19.15
N ILE A 205 -14.45 32.89 18.98
CA ILE A 205 -13.05 33.29 19.16
C ILE A 205 -12.29 33.10 17.86
N ASP A 206 -11.58 34.13 17.45
CA ASP A 206 -10.59 34.04 16.39
C ASP A 206 -9.28 34.68 16.84
N LEU A 207 -8.18 34.14 16.36
CA LEU A 207 -6.86 34.72 16.60
C LEU A 207 -6.60 35.91 15.66
N ASP A 208 -7.18 35.86 14.46
CA ASP A 208 -6.86 36.83 13.41
C ASP A 208 -7.79 38.06 13.45
N PRO A 209 -7.24 39.27 13.76
CA PRO A 209 -8.03 40.49 13.77
C PRO A 209 -8.57 40.87 12.39
N LEU A 210 -7.94 40.47 11.28
CA LEU A 210 -8.43 40.71 9.93
C LEU A 210 -9.64 39.83 9.60
N VAL A 211 -9.65 38.57 10.04
CA VAL A 211 -10.83 37.69 9.91
C VAL A 211 -12.00 38.28 10.67
N LEU A 212 -11.76 38.70 11.92
CA LEU A 212 -12.79 39.33 12.74
C LEU A 212 -13.28 40.63 12.10
N LYS A 213 -12.39 41.45 11.54
CA LYS A 213 -12.79 42.67 10.86
C LYS A 213 -13.59 42.39 9.59
N ALA A 214 -13.22 41.36 8.83
CA ALA A 214 -13.97 40.90 7.68
C ALA A 214 -15.36 40.37 8.08
N ALA A 215 -15.45 39.61 9.18
CA ALA A 215 -16.69 39.09 9.71
C ALA A 215 -17.60 40.19 10.29
N GLU A 216 -17.05 41.21 10.93
CA GLU A 216 -17.78 42.41 11.37
C GLU A 216 -18.33 43.18 10.16
N THR A 217 -17.47 43.46 9.18
CA THR A 217 -17.80 44.33 8.03
C THR A 217 -18.77 43.64 7.05
N VAL A 218 -18.57 42.35 6.81
CA VAL A 218 -19.29 41.62 5.75
C VAL A 218 -20.29 40.61 6.34
N GLY A 219 -19.95 39.98 7.45
CA GLY A 219 -20.81 39.01 8.15
C GLY A 219 -21.72 39.62 9.19
N LEU A 220 -21.67 40.95 9.40
CA LEU A 220 -22.41 41.68 10.43
C LEU A 220 -22.25 41.08 11.84
N MET A 221 -21.08 40.49 12.10
CA MET A 221 -20.73 40.00 13.43
C MET A 221 -20.54 41.18 14.39
N PRO A 222 -20.80 41.01 15.69
CA PRO A 222 -20.47 42.03 16.69
C PRO A 222 -18.98 42.40 16.64
N PRO A 223 -18.62 43.66 16.97
CA PRO A 223 -17.22 44.06 17.08
C PRO A 223 -16.48 43.20 18.09
N ALA A 224 -15.27 42.75 17.73
CA ALA A 224 -14.49 41.85 18.58
C ALA A 224 -13.91 42.58 19.80
N LEU A 225 -14.09 41.97 20.97
CA LEU A 225 -13.43 42.38 22.20
C LEU A 225 -12.03 41.77 22.26
N HIS A 226 -11.05 42.54 22.72
CA HIS A 226 -9.64 42.13 22.71
C HIS A 226 -9.17 41.69 24.10
N GLY A 227 -8.39 40.60 24.12
CA GLY A 227 -7.66 40.14 25.30
C GLY A 227 -8.41 39.13 26.17
N THR A 228 -7.72 38.03 26.52
CA THR A 228 -8.25 36.88 27.26
C THR A 228 -8.88 37.24 28.60
N GLU A 229 -8.31 38.17 29.35
CA GLU A 229 -8.82 38.58 30.68
C GLU A 229 -10.23 39.15 30.59
N ARG A 230 -10.46 40.08 29.65
CA ARG A 230 -11.77 40.68 29.40
C ARG A 230 -12.80 39.64 28.95
N CYS A 231 -12.35 38.64 28.19
CA CYS A 231 -13.21 37.54 27.75
C CYS A 231 -13.70 36.66 28.91
N LEU A 232 -12.88 36.50 29.96
CA LEU A 232 -13.24 35.73 31.16
C LEU A 232 -14.23 36.48 32.04
N GLU A 233 -14.04 37.79 32.19
CA GLU A 233 -14.95 38.66 32.95
C GLU A 233 -16.36 38.68 32.34
N ASP A 234 -16.45 38.82 31.01
CA ASP A 234 -17.71 38.83 30.29
C ASP A 234 -18.40 37.45 30.28
N GLY A 235 -17.60 36.37 30.31
CA GLY A 235 -18.09 35.00 30.27
C GLY A 235 -19.01 34.62 31.44
N ALA A 236 -18.97 35.39 32.54
CA ALA A 236 -19.81 35.22 33.71
C ALA A 236 -21.15 35.98 33.65
N GLN A 237 -21.34 36.90 32.69
CA GLN A 237 -22.50 37.81 32.66
C GLN A 237 -23.50 37.49 31.55
N ASP A 238 -24.80 37.62 31.86
CA ASP A 238 -25.87 37.64 30.87
C ASP A 238 -25.65 38.80 29.89
N GLY A 239 -25.60 38.51 28.60
CA GLY A 239 -25.39 39.53 27.57
C GLY A 239 -25.95 39.13 26.21
N PRO A 240 -25.48 39.75 25.12
CA PRO A 240 -26.00 39.46 23.79
C PRO A 240 -25.80 37.97 23.46
N ALA A 241 -26.72 37.43 22.65
CA ALA A 241 -26.69 36.02 22.26
C ALA A 241 -25.41 35.62 21.49
N LEU A 242 -24.66 36.57 20.96
CA LEU A 242 -23.41 36.35 20.27
C LEU A 242 -22.38 37.40 20.69
N ARG A 243 -21.20 36.95 21.11
CA ARG A 243 -20.02 37.79 21.38
C ARG A 243 -18.83 37.25 20.57
N THR A 244 -17.97 38.16 20.16
CA THR A 244 -16.76 37.88 19.39
C THR A 244 -15.53 38.34 20.16
N TYR A 245 -14.49 37.53 20.14
CA TYR A 245 -13.25 37.80 20.87
C TYR A 245 -12.04 37.61 19.95
N CYS A 246 -11.11 38.56 20.02
CA CYS A 246 -9.81 38.50 19.37
C CYS A 246 -8.78 38.04 20.40
N CYS A 247 -8.50 36.74 20.43
CA CYS A 247 -7.49 36.13 21.30
C CYS A 247 -7.13 34.72 20.82
N ASP A 248 -6.05 34.16 21.37
CA ASP A 248 -5.68 32.77 21.11
C ASP A 248 -6.68 31.81 21.77
N GLY A 249 -7.26 30.93 20.98
CA GLY A 249 -8.27 29.97 21.45
C GLY A 249 -7.73 28.94 22.45
N VAL A 250 -6.46 28.54 22.32
CA VAL A 250 -5.80 27.61 23.26
C VAL A 250 -5.56 28.30 24.59
N GLU A 251 -5.06 29.53 24.57
CA GLU A 251 -4.87 30.33 25.78
C GLU A 251 -6.20 30.63 26.48
N TYR A 252 -7.25 30.96 25.71
CA TYR A 252 -8.57 31.22 26.26
C TYR A 252 -9.16 29.98 26.95
N VAL A 253 -9.10 28.81 26.29
CA VAL A 253 -9.59 27.55 26.86
C VAL A 253 -8.80 27.18 28.12
N ALA A 254 -7.48 27.33 28.11
CA ALA A 254 -6.63 27.08 29.26
C ALA A 254 -6.92 28.05 30.42
N ALA A 255 -7.17 29.32 30.13
CA ALA A 255 -7.50 30.32 31.15
C ALA A 255 -8.88 30.07 31.77
N CYS A 256 -9.88 29.70 30.95
CA CYS A 256 -11.18 29.24 31.44
C CYS A 256 -11.06 28.00 32.32
N ALA A 257 -10.21 27.03 31.94
CA ALA A 257 -9.99 25.80 32.69
C ALA A 257 -9.36 26.06 34.07
N LYS A 258 -8.53 27.10 34.19
CA LYS A 258 -7.94 27.54 35.46
C LYS A 258 -8.92 28.31 36.35
N SER A 259 -9.89 29.02 35.77
CA SER A 259 -10.84 29.85 36.51
C SER A 259 -12.11 29.11 36.94
N THR A 260 -12.43 27.97 36.33
CA THR A 260 -13.62 27.18 36.71
C THR A 260 -13.46 26.50 38.07
N SER A 261 -14.51 26.59 38.90
CA SER A 261 -14.65 25.91 40.19
C SER A 261 -15.10 24.44 40.07
N GLY A 262 -14.95 23.82 38.89
CA GLY A 262 -15.28 22.42 38.61
C GLY A 262 -16.60 22.19 37.87
N LEU A 263 -17.39 23.24 37.64
CA LEU A 263 -18.57 23.19 36.77
C LEU A 263 -18.21 23.61 35.33
N PRO A 264 -18.75 22.92 34.31
CA PRO A 264 -18.50 23.32 32.92
C PRO A 264 -19.10 24.71 32.66
N LEU A 265 -18.30 25.59 32.06
CA LEU A 265 -18.70 26.94 31.66
C LEU A 265 -19.58 26.91 30.40
N TYR A 266 -19.32 25.93 29.53
CA TYR A 266 -19.99 25.73 28.25
C TYR A 266 -20.68 24.37 28.19
N ASP A 267 -21.76 24.30 27.43
CA ASP A 267 -22.38 23.03 27.08
C ASP A 267 -21.60 22.35 25.96
N LEU A 268 -21.18 23.15 24.98
CA LEU A 268 -20.53 22.68 23.76
C LEU A 268 -19.36 23.59 23.37
N ILE A 269 -18.22 22.98 23.04
CA ILE A 269 -17.16 23.60 22.26
C ILE A 269 -17.29 23.10 20.82
N VAL A 270 -17.25 24.03 19.87
CA VAL A 270 -17.15 23.74 18.44
C VAL A 270 -15.83 24.28 17.95
N MET A 271 -15.01 23.43 17.35
CA MET A 271 -13.69 23.79 16.87
C MET A 271 -13.61 23.64 15.35
N ASP A 272 -13.40 24.76 14.68
CA ASP A 272 -13.27 24.89 13.22
C ASP A 272 -12.07 25.78 12.91
N VAL A 273 -10.90 25.32 13.36
CA VAL A 273 -9.63 26.04 13.29
C VAL A 273 -8.68 25.36 12.31
N PHE A 274 -8.00 26.16 11.49
CA PHE A 274 -7.05 25.70 10.49
C PHE A 274 -5.78 26.55 10.54
N ASP A 275 -4.63 25.93 10.30
CA ASP A 275 -3.46 26.64 9.81
C ASP A 275 -3.73 27.12 8.37
N GLY A 276 -2.94 28.05 7.86
CA GLY A 276 -3.14 28.60 6.51
C GLY A 276 -3.11 27.55 5.39
N GLU A 277 -2.66 26.33 5.67
CA GLU A 277 -2.61 25.19 4.76
C GLU A 277 -3.89 24.31 4.82
N GLY A 278 -4.81 24.62 5.74
CA GLY A 278 -6.07 23.90 5.89
C GLY A 278 -6.01 22.72 6.86
N GLU A 279 -4.93 22.55 7.63
CA GLU A 279 -4.78 21.50 8.64
C GLU A 279 -5.09 22.03 10.04
N THR A 280 -5.48 21.18 11.00
CA THR A 280 -5.73 21.64 12.38
C THR A 280 -4.39 21.93 13.08
N PRO A 281 -4.17 23.13 13.67
CA PRO A 281 -2.88 23.46 14.28
C PRO A 281 -2.54 22.54 15.46
N GLU A 282 -1.25 22.23 15.61
CA GLU A 282 -0.74 21.25 16.58
C GLU A 282 -1.15 21.53 18.03
N ALA A 283 -1.23 22.81 18.43
CA ALA A 283 -1.58 23.20 19.79
C ALA A 283 -2.97 22.70 20.22
N PHE A 284 -3.91 22.56 19.28
CA PHE A 284 -5.25 22.03 19.49
C PHE A 284 -5.31 20.49 19.54
N LEU A 285 -4.22 19.80 19.22
CA LEU A 285 -4.11 18.34 19.21
C LEU A 285 -3.43 17.78 20.46
N THR A 286 -3.08 18.64 21.43
CA THR A 286 -2.37 18.24 22.65
C THR A 286 -3.30 17.69 23.72
N GLU A 287 -2.80 16.76 24.55
CA GLU A 287 -3.56 16.25 25.69
C GLU A 287 -3.95 17.32 26.70
N ASP A 288 -3.09 18.32 26.93
CA ASP A 288 -3.38 19.44 27.84
C ASP A 288 -4.56 20.28 27.34
N PHE A 289 -4.64 20.51 26.02
CA PHE A 289 -5.80 21.17 25.42
C PHE A 289 -7.06 20.32 25.56
N GLY A 290 -6.98 19.02 25.29
CA GLY A 290 -8.09 18.08 25.50
C GLY A 290 -8.62 18.09 26.94
N ARG A 291 -7.72 18.07 27.94
CA ARG A 291 -8.06 18.22 29.37
C ARG A 291 -8.71 19.56 29.68
N SER A 292 -8.22 20.65 29.10
CA SER A 292 -8.77 21.98 29.30
C SER A 292 -10.17 22.13 28.70
N CYS A 293 -10.39 21.58 27.49
CA CYS A 293 -11.72 21.50 26.87
C CYS A 293 -12.70 20.73 27.75
N ALA A 294 -12.29 19.55 28.23
CA ALA A 294 -13.12 18.73 29.08
C ALA A 294 -13.42 19.39 30.42
N ALA A 295 -12.52 20.21 30.97
CA ALA A 295 -12.73 20.95 32.20
C ALA A 295 -13.84 22.02 32.07
N ILE A 296 -13.92 22.68 30.91
CA ILE A 296 -14.83 23.81 30.71
C ILE A 296 -16.11 23.45 29.96
N ALA A 297 -16.20 22.26 29.35
CA ALA A 297 -17.37 21.88 28.56
C ALA A 297 -17.87 20.45 28.78
N SER A 298 -19.16 20.25 28.53
CA SER A 298 -19.81 18.93 28.58
C SER A 298 -19.55 18.09 27.32
N SER A 299 -19.44 18.78 26.18
CA SER A 299 -19.19 18.19 24.86
C SER A 299 -18.21 19.04 24.06
N CYS A 300 -17.43 18.40 23.18
CA CYS A 300 -16.62 19.06 22.17
C CYS A 300 -16.84 18.39 20.81
N VAL A 301 -16.95 19.19 19.76
CA VAL A 301 -17.07 18.74 18.37
C VAL A 301 -16.08 19.52 17.50
N VAL A 302 -15.34 18.81 16.66
CA VAL A 302 -14.19 19.33 15.92
C VAL A 302 -14.30 18.95 14.47
N ASN A 303 -13.97 19.88 13.60
CA ASN A 303 -13.72 19.60 12.20
C ASN A 303 -12.23 19.31 11.97
N LEU A 304 -11.93 18.20 11.31
CA LEU A 304 -10.59 17.83 10.90
C LEU A 304 -10.56 17.68 9.38
N THR A 305 -9.68 18.45 8.73
CA THR A 305 -9.35 18.21 7.32
C THR A 305 -8.56 16.92 7.21
N CYS A 306 -8.98 16.04 6.31
CA CYS A 306 -8.24 14.83 5.95
C CYS A 306 -7.67 15.02 4.53
N PRO A 307 -6.33 15.05 4.35
CA PRO A 307 -5.71 15.36 3.06
C PRO A 307 -6.01 14.34 1.96
N VAL A 308 -6.58 13.18 2.29
CA VAL A 308 -6.93 12.10 1.35
C VAL A 308 -8.45 12.07 1.13
N PRO A 309 -8.95 12.13 -0.12
CA PRO A 309 -10.38 12.06 -0.39
C PRO A 309 -10.97 10.74 0.13
N MET A 310 -11.86 10.83 1.13
CA MET A 310 -12.25 9.74 2.03
C MET A 310 -13.25 8.71 1.45
N TRP A 311 -13.27 8.46 0.15
CA TRP A 311 -14.30 7.59 -0.46
C TRP A 311 -14.21 6.10 -0.08
N GLU A 312 -13.18 5.67 0.67
CA GLU A 312 -13.03 4.31 1.18
C GLU A 312 -13.01 4.30 2.73
N ASP A 313 -13.82 3.43 3.35
CA ASP A 313 -14.05 3.32 4.80
C ASP A 313 -12.77 3.08 5.65
N ALA A 314 -11.62 2.82 5.02
CA ALA A 314 -10.35 2.48 5.67
C ALA A 314 -9.43 3.68 5.99
N HIS A 315 -9.67 4.87 5.41
CA HIS A 315 -8.71 5.99 5.51
C HIS A 315 -8.94 6.93 6.69
N ALA A 316 -10.12 6.91 7.33
CA ALA A 316 -10.41 7.78 8.48
C ALA A 316 -9.40 7.57 9.64
N PHE A 317 -8.95 6.33 9.86
CA PHE A 317 -7.96 5.98 10.89
C PHE A 317 -6.51 6.40 10.58
N ASN A 318 -6.22 6.84 9.35
CA ASN A 318 -4.85 7.11 8.91
C ASN A 318 -4.46 8.59 8.95
N ALA A 319 -5.38 9.51 9.31
CA ALA A 319 -5.02 10.90 9.54
C ALA A 319 -4.30 11.02 10.90
N PRO A 320 -2.99 11.35 10.94
CA PRO A 320 -2.25 11.43 12.21
C PRO A 320 -2.84 12.48 13.16
N SER A 321 -3.42 13.56 12.62
CA SER A 321 -4.15 14.59 13.37
C SER A 321 -5.38 14.01 14.08
N ALA A 322 -6.16 13.17 13.41
CA ALA A 322 -7.33 12.53 14.01
C ALA A 322 -6.97 11.53 15.13
N GLY A 323 -5.90 10.75 14.95
CA GLY A 323 -5.40 9.86 15.99
C GLY A 323 -4.96 10.60 17.25
N ARG A 324 -4.21 11.70 17.09
CA ARG A 324 -3.76 12.56 18.19
C ARG A 324 -4.92 13.29 18.87
N LEU A 325 -5.87 13.83 18.10
CA LEU A 325 -7.06 14.44 18.68
C LEU A 325 -7.89 13.44 19.48
N ALA A 326 -8.06 12.22 18.99
CA ALA A 326 -8.77 11.18 19.72
C ALA A 326 -8.08 10.83 21.05
N GLU A 327 -6.74 10.85 21.09
CA GLU A 327 -5.95 10.66 22.31
C GLU A 327 -6.10 11.85 23.27
N ALA A 328 -6.01 13.08 22.77
CA ALA A 328 -6.26 14.29 23.55
C ALA A 328 -7.66 14.30 24.18
N PHE A 329 -8.68 13.92 23.41
CA PHE A 329 -10.06 13.82 23.87
C PHE A 329 -10.26 12.72 24.90
N ARG A 330 -9.58 11.58 24.73
CA ARG A 330 -9.60 10.50 25.72
C ARG A 330 -8.98 10.94 27.04
N SER A 331 -7.85 11.66 26.98
CA SER A 331 -7.15 12.22 28.15
C SER A 331 -8.05 13.22 28.91
N GLY A 332 -8.79 14.06 28.18
CA GLY A 332 -9.67 15.07 28.78
C GLY A 332 -11.05 14.57 29.22
N PHE A 333 -11.86 14.08 28.28
CA PHE A 333 -13.25 13.72 28.51
C PHE A 333 -13.42 12.35 29.19
N GLN A 334 -12.33 11.60 29.39
CA GLN A 334 -12.31 10.27 29.99
C GLN A 334 -13.25 9.26 29.29
N SER A 335 -13.54 9.51 28.02
CA SER A 335 -14.49 8.72 27.25
C SER A 335 -13.94 8.42 25.86
N GLN A 336 -14.62 7.52 25.15
CA GLN A 336 -14.29 7.24 23.76
C GLN A 336 -14.69 8.43 22.89
N ALA A 337 -13.70 9.04 22.23
CA ALA A 337 -13.95 9.92 21.10
C ALA A 337 -14.57 9.12 19.95
N TRP A 338 -15.52 9.72 19.25
CA TRP A 338 -16.14 9.14 18.07
C TRP A 338 -16.11 10.12 16.92
N SER A 339 -16.15 9.61 15.71
CA SER A 339 -16.25 10.45 14.53
C SER A 339 -17.45 10.11 13.67
N VAL A 340 -17.89 11.13 12.94
CA VAL A 340 -18.94 11.07 11.94
C VAL A 340 -18.37 11.59 10.63
N ARG A 341 -18.69 10.89 9.54
CA ARG A 341 -18.17 11.22 8.22
C ARG A 341 -19.04 12.27 7.54
N VAL A 342 -18.41 13.33 7.06
CA VAL A 342 -19.09 14.30 6.19
C VAL A 342 -19.27 13.66 4.82
N ALA A 343 -20.51 13.59 4.32
CA ALA A 343 -20.78 13.03 3.00
C ALA A 343 -20.13 13.84 1.87
N GLU A 344 -19.91 15.13 2.11
CA GLU A 344 -19.41 16.12 1.16
C GLU A 344 -17.99 16.56 1.57
N GLY A 345 -16.98 16.02 0.88
CA GLY A 345 -15.60 16.51 0.96
C GLY A 345 -14.64 15.67 1.78
N GLN A 346 -13.54 16.32 2.16
CA GLN A 346 -12.38 15.74 2.83
C GLN A 346 -12.41 15.89 4.36
N ASN A 347 -13.56 16.21 4.94
CA ASN A 347 -13.67 16.55 6.36
C ASN A 347 -14.18 15.39 7.22
N LEU A 348 -13.60 15.26 8.41
CA LEU A 348 -14.03 14.36 9.46
C LEU A 348 -14.54 15.17 10.65
N ILE A 349 -15.74 14.88 11.14
CA ILE A 349 -16.22 15.49 12.37
C ILE A 349 -15.93 14.55 13.53
N MET A 350 -15.07 14.96 14.45
CA MET A 350 -14.78 14.23 15.68
C MET A 350 -15.51 14.86 16.86
N ALA A 351 -16.05 14.03 17.75
CA ALA A 351 -16.77 14.47 18.92
C ALA A 351 -16.34 13.69 20.17
N ALA A 352 -16.44 14.34 21.32
CA ALA A 352 -16.21 13.76 22.64
C ALA A 352 -17.14 14.39 23.68
N THR A 353 -17.55 13.60 24.68
CA THR A 353 -18.38 14.04 25.80
C THR A 353 -17.91 13.38 27.08
N ARG A 354 -18.23 13.96 28.25
CA ARG A 354 -17.89 13.33 29.54
C ARG A 354 -18.65 12.01 29.79
N MET A 355 -19.83 11.85 29.17
CA MET A 355 -20.70 10.69 29.36
C MET A 355 -20.44 9.56 28.35
N GLY A 356 -19.52 9.78 27.41
CA GLY A 356 -19.30 8.90 26.27
C GLY A 356 -20.28 9.12 25.13
N ALA A 357 -19.94 8.50 24.00
CA ALA A 357 -20.64 8.66 22.74
C ALA A 357 -22.11 8.21 22.81
N PRO A 358 -23.08 9.09 22.51
CA PRO A 358 -24.47 8.69 22.37
C PRO A 358 -24.61 7.59 21.29
N PRO A 359 -25.50 6.60 21.49
CA PRO A 359 -25.86 5.66 20.44
C PRO A 359 -26.29 6.36 19.15
N GLU A 360 -25.84 5.86 17.98
CA GLU A 360 -26.16 6.44 16.66
C GLU A 360 -27.66 6.63 16.44
N LYS A 361 -28.48 5.70 16.94
CA LYS A 361 -29.94 5.81 16.89
C LYS A 361 -30.45 7.09 17.56
N TYR A 362 -29.91 7.44 18.72
CA TYR A 362 -30.34 8.62 19.47
C TYR A 362 -29.85 9.91 18.83
N LEU A 363 -28.64 9.94 18.26
CA LEU A 363 -28.19 11.08 17.47
C LEU A 363 -29.12 11.35 16.29
N LYS A 364 -29.51 10.31 15.55
CA LYS A 364 -30.48 10.43 14.44
C LYS A 364 -31.85 10.90 14.91
N GLU A 365 -32.37 10.35 16.00
CA GLU A 365 -33.66 10.75 16.57
C GLU A 365 -33.64 12.22 17.01
N ALA A 366 -32.61 12.63 17.75
CA ALA A 366 -32.43 14.01 18.19
C ALA A 366 -32.28 14.97 17.00
N SER A 367 -31.49 14.62 15.97
CA SER A 367 -31.37 15.46 14.77
C SER A 367 -32.70 15.62 14.03
N LEU A 368 -33.54 14.58 13.96
CA LEU A 368 -34.87 14.67 13.36
C LEU A 368 -35.84 15.52 14.19
N GLU A 369 -35.72 15.51 15.52
CA GLU A 369 -36.50 16.40 16.38
C GLU A 369 -36.10 17.86 16.18
N LEU A 370 -34.80 18.15 16.19
CA LEU A 370 -34.27 19.49 15.90
C LEU A 370 -34.68 20.00 14.50
N ALA A 371 -34.73 19.12 13.50
CA ALA A 371 -35.21 19.49 12.17
C ALA A 371 -36.71 19.85 12.16
N LYS A 372 -37.55 19.16 12.94
CA LYS A 372 -38.99 19.52 13.11
C LYS A 372 -39.19 20.81 13.87
N GLU A 373 -38.25 21.17 14.74
CA GLU A 373 -38.19 22.46 15.44
C GLU A 373 -37.67 23.59 14.52
N GLU A 374 -37.47 23.31 13.22
CA GLU A 374 -36.97 24.26 12.22
C GLU A 374 -35.56 24.81 12.55
N ILE A 375 -34.80 24.11 13.38
CA ILE A 375 -33.41 24.47 13.72
C ILE A 375 -32.50 24.21 12.49
N PHE A 376 -32.77 23.14 11.73
CA PHE A 376 -32.08 22.84 10.48
C PHE A 376 -32.93 23.17 9.26
N ALA A 377 -32.31 23.84 8.28
CA ALA A 377 -32.88 24.04 6.95
C ALA A 377 -32.50 22.92 5.96
N PHE A 378 -31.96 21.80 6.46
CA PHE A 378 -31.51 20.64 5.67
C PHE A 378 -31.88 19.35 6.40
N ASP A 379 -31.81 18.19 5.73
CA ASP A 379 -31.97 16.89 6.41
C ASP A 379 -30.64 16.47 7.08
N PRO A 380 -30.51 16.59 8.42
CA PRO A 380 -29.27 16.24 9.09
C PRO A 380 -28.96 14.74 9.03
N VAL A 381 -29.96 13.86 8.94
CA VAL A 381 -29.72 12.41 8.91
C VAL A 381 -29.11 11.97 7.59
N ARG A 382 -29.59 12.54 6.48
CA ARG A 382 -29.06 12.25 5.14
C ARG A 382 -27.69 12.87 4.91
N ARG A 383 -27.47 14.11 5.34
CA ARG A 383 -26.23 14.84 5.06
C ARG A 383 -25.06 14.45 5.94
N VAL A 384 -25.34 14.10 7.19
CA VAL A 384 -24.29 13.92 8.21
C VAL A 384 -23.89 12.46 8.35
N SER A 385 -24.62 11.50 7.75
CA SER A 385 -24.31 10.06 7.80
C SER A 385 -23.70 9.65 9.14
N PHE A 386 -24.51 9.62 10.20
CA PHE A 386 -24.14 9.30 11.59
C PHE A 386 -23.53 7.90 11.83
N ARG A 387 -22.86 7.30 10.85
CA ARG A 387 -22.04 6.09 11.02
C ARG A 387 -20.93 6.40 12.02
N ARG A 388 -21.20 6.06 13.27
CA ARG A 388 -20.27 6.21 14.37
C ARG A 388 -19.08 5.30 14.15
N GLN A 389 -17.89 5.89 14.15
CA GLN A 389 -16.64 5.14 14.25
C GLN A 389 -16.01 5.44 15.60
N ASP A 390 -15.86 4.39 16.42
CA ASP A 390 -15.19 4.48 17.71
C ASP A 390 -13.68 4.43 17.51
N TRP A 391 -12.98 5.43 18.07
CA TRP A 391 -11.53 5.49 18.03
C TRP A 391 -10.93 4.64 19.16
N CYS A 392 -10.95 3.32 18.94
CA CYS A 392 -10.25 2.35 19.78
C CYS A 392 -8.87 2.06 19.17
N LEU A 393 -7.80 2.61 19.75
CA LEU A 393 -6.45 2.14 19.49
C LEU A 393 -6.27 0.80 20.21
N GLN A 394 -5.83 -0.24 19.48
CA GLN A 394 -5.67 -1.63 19.90
C GLN A 394 -6.96 -2.43 20.17
N THR A 395 -7.00 -3.63 19.60
CA THR A 395 -7.85 -4.71 20.08
C THR A 395 -7.32 -5.18 21.44
N SER A 396 -7.56 -4.41 22.49
CA SER A 396 -7.38 -4.88 23.86
C SER A 396 -8.53 -5.84 24.15
N ILE A 397 -8.23 -7.14 24.17
CA ILE A 397 -9.18 -8.13 24.65
C ILE A 397 -9.19 -7.99 26.18
N LEU A 398 -10.15 -7.23 26.70
CA LEU A 398 -10.42 -7.23 28.13
C LEU A 398 -10.93 -8.61 28.52
N MET A 399 -10.22 -9.27 29.44
CA MET A 399 -10.56 -10.59 29.96
C MET A 399 -10.98 -10.43 31.42
N ASP A 400 -12.14 -10.97 31.78
CA ASP A 400 -12.66 -10.93 33.16
C ASP A 400 -11.87 -11.83 34.13
N ALA A 401 -10.90 -12.60 33.61
CA ALA A 401 -10.04 -13.49 34.38
C ALA A 401 -8.55 -13.18 34.12
N PRO A 402 -7.68 -13.31 35.14
CA PRO A 402 -6.24 -13.13 34.96
C PRO A 402 -5.71 -14.20 33.99
N VAL A 403 -5.06 -13.75 32.91
CA VAL A 403 -4.35 -14.65 31.99
C VAL A 403 -3.12 -15.16 32.72
N LEU A 404 -3.05 -16.48 32.93
CA LEU A 404 -1.91 -17.13 33.59
C LEU A 404 -0.72 -17.26 32.63
N ASP A 405 -1.00 -17.58 31.37
CA ASP A 405 0.01 -17.73 30.33
C ASP A 405 -0.62 -17.61 28.93
N LEU A 406 0.17 -17.25 27.92
CA LEU A 406 -0.24 -17.18 26.52
C LEU A 406 0.86 -17.75 25.63
N VAL A 407 0.60 -18.90 25.03
CA VAL A 407 1.58 -19.62 24.21
C VAL A 407 1.08 -19.71 22.77
N GLU A 408 1.87 -19.26 21.80
CA GLU A 408 1.54 -19.47 20.38
C GLU A 408 1.58 -20.98 20.07
N GLU A 409 0.46 -21.51 19.57
CA GLU A 409 0.33 -22.94 19.30
C GLU A 409 1.21 -23.31 18.09
N ALA A 410 2.34 -23.98 18.36
CA ALA A 410 3.15 -24.60 17.31
C ALA A 410 2.33 -25.73 16.67
N ASP A 411 2.15 -25.66 15.34
CA ASP A 411 1.30 -26.59 14.60
C ASP A 411 1.70 -28.06 14.85
N ARG A 412 0.71 -28.93 15.04
CA ARG A 412 0.90 -30.37 15.30
C ARG A 412 1.64 -31.07 14.17
N SER A 413 1.55 -30.54 12.94
CA SER A 413 2.31 -31.00 11.77
C SER A 413 3.83 -30.92 12.00
N THR A 414 4.33 -29.79 12.52
CA THR A 414 5.74 -29.57 12.88
C THR A 414 6.24 -30.47 14.01
N LEU A 415 5.37 -30.83 14.96
CA LEU A 415 5.70 -31.71 16.10
C LEU A 415 5.69 -33.19 15.72
N GLN A 416 4.80 -33.63 14.83
CA GLN A 416 4.79 -35.01 14.33
C GLN A 416 5.98 -35.29 13.40
N ALA A 417 6.39 -34.33 12.57
CA ALA A 417 7.63 -34.41 11.79
C ALA A 417 8.87 -34.62 12.68
N ARG A 418 8.93 -33.95 13.85
CA ARG A 418 10.01 -34.13 14.84
C ARG A 418 10.03 -35.51 15.52
N LYS A 419 8.87 -36.16 15.70
CA LYS A 419 8.78 -37.49 16.36
C LYS A 419 9.15 -38.66 15.45
N VAL A 420 8.91 -38.54 14.14
CA VAL A 420 9.33 -39.55 13.13
C VAL A 420 10.84 -39.48 12.86
N ARG A 421 11.45 -38.28 12.96
CA ARG A 421 12.89 -38.02 12.69
C ARG A 421 13.91 -38.68 13.62
N ARG A 422 13.52 -39.28 14.75
CA ARG A 422 14.48 -39.95 15.67
C ARG A 422 14.78 -41.42 15.32
N ARG A 423 14.10 -42.02 14.34
CA ARG A 423 14.23 -43.46 14.04
C ARG A 423 15.03 -43.85 12.80
N GLU A 424 15.33 -42.93 11.88
CA GLU A 424 15.99 -43.31 10.61
C GLU A 424 17.21 -42.44 10.31
N GLY A 425 18.40 -43.05 10.42
CA GLY A 425 19.71 -42.44 10.14
C GLY A 425 19.98 -42.28 8.64
N ILE A 426 19.24 -41.38 7.97
CA ILE A 426 19.39 -41.09 6.53
C ILE A 426 20.14 -39.75 6.30
N SER A 427 20.94 -39.73 5.24
CA SER A 427 21.85 -38.69 4.72
C SER A 427 21.36 -37.24 4.81
N VAL A 428 22.31 -36.31 4.95
CA VAL A 428 22.15 -34.90 5.35
C VAL A 428 21.77 -33.95 4.20
N THR A 429 21.73 -34.38 2.94
CA THR A 429 21.53 -33.47 1.80
C THR A 429 20.08 -33.19 1.40
N SER A 430 19.10 -34.02 1.80
CA SER A 430 17.66 -33.72 1.64
C SER A 430 17.03 -33.06 2.88
N LYS A 431 17.87 -32.57 3.82
CA LYS A 431 17.45 -32.09 5.14
C LYS A 431 17.47 -30.56 5.29
N LEU A 432 17.78 -29.82 4.23
CA LEU A 432 17.61 -28.36 4.19
C LEU A 432 16.16 -27.92 3.91
N ASP A 433 15.28 -28.81 3.47
CA ASP A 433 13.93 -28.47 2.99
C ASP A 433 12.94 -27.95 4.07
N GLU A 434 13.26 -28.02 5.37
CA GLU A 434 12.33 -27.60 6.44
C GLU A 434 12.98 -26.76 7.57
N LEU A 435 14.23 -26.32 7.42
CA LEU A 435 14.90 -25.50 8.43
C LEU A 435 15.16 -24.09 7.86
N GLU A 436 14.53 -23.11 8.51
CA GLU A 436 14.81 -21.66 8.48
C GLU A 436 14.24 -20.79 7.34
N GLY A 437 13.56 -21.36 6.33
CA GLY A 437 12.94 -20.58 5.24
C GLY A 437 11.41 -20.57 5.19
N GLU A 438 10.72 -21.43 5.95
CA GLU A 438 9.26 -21.42 6.00
C GLU A 438 8.74 -20.36 6.98
N PRO A 439 7.98 -19.36 6.50
CA PRO A 439 7.59 -18.24 7.30
C PRO A 439 6.33 -18.59 8.08
N ALA A 440 6.52 -19.12 9.28
CA ALA A 440 5.54 -18.90 10.35
C ALA A 440 5.17 -17.39 10.44
N ALA A 441 6.07 -16.50 10.01
CA ALA A 441 5.85 -15.06 9.88
C ALA A 441 4.71 -14.64 8.91
N PHE A 442 4.42 -15.39 7.84
CA PHE A 442 3.47 -14.96 6.79
C PHE A 442 2.11 -15.70 6.84
N ARG A 443 1.78 -16.34 7.96
CA ARG A 443 0.53 -17.10 8.08
C ARG A 443 -0.68 -16.17 8.12
N SER A 444 -1.68 -16.46 7.30
CA SER A 444 -3.01 -15.80 7.31
C SER A 444 -3.84 -16.14 8.55
N SER A 445 -3.39 -17.09 9.38
CA SER A 445 -3.95 -17.33 10.71
C SER A 445 -2.89 -17.70 11.73
N ARG A 446 -3.02 -17.18 12.96
CA ARG A 446 -2.21 -17.59 14.11
C ARG A 446 -3.13 -18.12 15.22
N SER A 447 -2.71 -19.20 15.88
CA SER A 447 -3.43 -19.79 17.01
C SER A 447 -2.62 -19.57 18.27
N PHE A 448 -3.27 -19.14 19.34
CA PHE A 448 -2.69 -18.95 20.66
C PHE A 448 -3.45 -19.81 21.66
N ALA A 449 -2.75 -20.65 22.41
CA ALA A 449 -3.28 -21.31 23.58
C ALA A 449 -3.12 -20.36 24.78
N MET A 450 -4.24 -19.84 25.27
CA MET A 450 -4.32 -18.99 26.43
C MET A 450 -4.68 -19.82 27.65
N MET A 451 -3.86 -19.78 28.69
CA MET A 451 -4.14 -20.42 29.96
C MET A 451 -4.86 -19.45 30.89
N LEU A 452 -6.07 -19.82 31.30
CA LEU A 452 -6.86 -19.16 32.32
C LEU A 452 -6.88 -20.05 33.58
N PRO A 453 -7.24 -19.52 34.77
CA PRO A 453 -7.21 -20.28 36.02
C PRO A 453 -8.01 -21.58 36.00
N ASN A 454 -9.08 -21.62 35.20
CA ASN A 454 -10.02 -22.73 35.15
C ASN A 454 -10.09 -23.42 33.77
N CYS A 455 -9.38 -22.94 32.76
CA CYS A 455 -9.43 -23.54 31.41
C CYS A 455 -8.25 -23.11 30.53
N VAL A 456 -8.04 -23.86 29.44
CA VAL A 456 -7.18 -23.44 28.32
C VAL A 456 -8.07 -23.10 27.15
N GLN A 457 -7.96 -21.87 26.64
CA GLN A 457 -8.73 -21.39 25.49
C GLN A 457 -7.79 -21.19 24.30
N VAL A 458 -8.11 -21.80 23.16
CA VAL A 458 -7.37 -21.54 21.93
C VAL A 458 -8.04 -20.40 21.17
N ILE A 459 -7.32 -19.29 21.01
CA ILE A 459 -7.73 -18.13 20.24
C ILE A 459 -7.09 -18.24 18.86
N ARG A 460 -7.90 -18.25 17.81
CA ARG A 460 -7.41 -18.22 16.43
C ARG A 460 -7.67 -16.87 15.80
N LEU A 461 -6.60 -16.14 15.52
CA LEU A 461 -6.64 -14.88 14.78
C LEU A 461 -6.54 -15.21 13.29
N ASN A 462 -7.57 -14.86 12.51
CA ASN A 462 -7.57 -14.99 11.06
C ASN A 462 -7.43 -13.59 10.43
N PHE A 463 -6.35 -13.34 9.72
CA PHE A 463 -6.13 -12.13 8.95
C PHE A 463 -6.82 -12.28 7.59
N LYS A 464 -8.00 -11.65 7.43
CA LYS A 464 -8.69 -11.62 6.13
C LYS A 464 -7.82 -10.87 5.11
N SER A 465 -7.64 -11.45 3.92
CA SER A 465 -6.81 -10.95 2.83
C SER A 465 -7.34 -9.68 2.12
N VAL A 466 -8.08 -8.82 2.83
CA VAL A 466 -8.54 -7.51 2.30
C VAL A 466 -7.38 -6.51 2.25
N ALA A 467 -6.22 -6.86 2.82
CA ALA A 467 -5.03 -6.01 2.92
C ALA A 467 -4.30 -5.74 1.58
N THR A 468 -4.62 -6.43 0.48
CA THR A 468 -3.87 -6.27 -0.79
C THR A 468 -4.23 -5.02 -1.59
N GLN A 469 -5.29 -4.29 -1.21
CA GLN A 469 -5.72 -3.06 -1.91
C GLN A 469 -5.23 -1.77 -1.24
N ARG A 470 -4.63 -1.84 -0.03
CA ARG A 470 -4.09 -0.67 0.67
C ARG A 470 -2.57 -0.70 0.72
N ALA A 471 -1.94 0.47 0.81
CA ALA A 471 -0.53 0.57 1.14
C ALA A 471 -0.27 -0.10 2.50
N PRO A 472 0.83 -0.86 2.65
CA PRO A 472 1.14 -1.49 3.92
C PRO A 472 1.57 -0.47 4.96
N LEU A 473 1.16 -0.71 6.20
CA LEU A 473 1.44 0.17 7.33
C LEU A 473 2.83 -0.08 7.92
N SER A 474 3.48 -1.20 7.59
CA SER A 474 4.81 -1.55 8.08
C SER A 474 5.62 -2.33 7.06
N ALA A 475 6.95 -2.35 7.23
CA ALA A 475 7.84 -3.18 6.43
C ALA A 475 7.51 -4.68 6.53
N THR A 476 7.02 -5.14 7.68
CA THR A 476 6.59 -6.53 7.87
C THR A 476 5.33 -6.85 7.08
N GLU A 477 4.38 -5.92 7.06
CA GLU A 477 3.17 -6.07 6.24
C GLU A 477 3.53 -6.07 4.75
N CYS A 478 4.40 -5.17 4.30
CA CYS A 478 4.91 -5.17 2.93
C CYS A 478 5.57 -6.51 2.55
N CYS A 479 6.45 -7.02 3.40
CA CYS A 479 7.10 -8.32 3.21
C CYS A 479 6.06 -9.44 3.07
N THR A 480 4.99 -9.40 3.87
CA THR A 480 3.90 -10.38 3.82
C THR A 480 3.08 -10.26 2.54
N GLN A 481 2.81 -9.03 2.07
CA GLN A 481 2.13 -8.80 0.79
C GLN A 481 2.97 -9.29 -0.40
N LEU A 482 4.28 -9.05 -0.41
CA LEU A 482 5.20 -9.62 -1.42
C LEU A 482 5.24 -11.15 -1.37
N ALA A 483 5.19 -11.73 -0.16
CA ALA A 483 5.07 -13.17 0.04
C ALA A 483 3.72 -13.74 -0.43
N GLN A 484 2.65 -12.95 -0.41
CA GLN A 484 1.35 -13.34 -0.96
C GLN A 484 1.32 -13.20 -2.48
N LEU A 485 1.91 -12.13 -3.03
CA LEU A 485 2.07 -11.94 -4.48
C LEU A 485 2.82 -13.11 -5.12
N SER A 486 3.83 -13.64 -4.44
CA SER A 486 4.57 -14.83 -4.89
C SER A 486 3.76 -16.13 -4.87
N GLN A 487 2.62 -16.18 -4.19
CA GLN A 487 1.73 -17.35 -4.16
C GLN A 487 0.62 -17.27 -5.21
N VAL A 488 0.30 -16.08 -5.70
CA VAL A 488 -0.77 -15.88 -6.69
C VAL A 488 -0.17 -16.02 -8.09
N ASN A 489 -0.38 -17.18 -8.72
CA ASN A 489 0.00 -17.46 -10.12
C ASN A 489 -0.81 -16.65 -11.17
N GLY A 490 -1.38 -15.51 -10.80
CA GLY A 490 -2.38 -14.78 -11.56
C GLY A 490 -1.95 -13.36 -11.90
N SER A 491 -2.11 -12.99 -13.17
CA SER A 491 -1.81 -11.69 -13.79
C SER A 491 -2.69 -10.53 -13.33
N THR A 492 -3.29 -10.59 -12.13
CA THR A 492 -4.06 -9.45 -11.61
C THR A 492 -3.09 -8.30 -11.36
N PRO A 493 -3.20 -7.18 -12.10
CA PRO A 493 -2.34 -6.04 -11.88
C PRO A 493 -2.70 -5.45 -10.52
N VAL A 494 -1.86 -5.73 -9.52
CA VAL A 494 -1.96 -5.04 -8.24
C VAL A 494 -1.54 -3.60 -8.50
N GLN A 495 -2.51 -2.72 -8.76
CA GLN A 495 -2.35 -1.26 -8.83
C GLN A 495 -2.06 -0.66 -7.44
N ALA A 496 -1.24 -1.33 -6.64
CA ALA A 496 -0.81 -0.74 -5.38
C ALA A 496 0.12 0.43 -5.75
N ARG A 497 -0.31 1.63 -5.37
CA ARG A 497 0.48 2.86 -5.49
C ARG A 497 1.46 2.88 -4.32
N TRP A 498 2.70 2.50 -4.57
CA TRP A 498 3.77 2.62 -3.59
C TRP A 498 4.52 3.92 -3.87
N SER A 499 4.69 4.74 -2.84
CA SER A 499 5.42 5.98 -2.91
C SER A 499 6.64 5.93 -1.98
N PHE A 500 7.60 6.82 -2.23
CA PHE A 500 8.73 7.05 -1.35
C PHE A 500 8.39 8.12 -0.29
N ASP A 501 7.11 8.35 0.01
CA ASP A 501 6.68 9.44 0.89
C ASP A 501 7.11 9.21 2.34
N ASP A 502 7.42 7.96 2.70
CA ASP A 502 7.97 7.59 4.01
C ASP A 502 9.51 7.46 4.02
N VAL A 503 10.17 7.81 2.92
CA VAL A 503 11.61 8.05 2.90
C VAL A 503 11.88 9.41 3.50
N GLY A 504 12.70 9.42 4.55
CA GLY A 504 13.01 10.64 5.27
C GLY A 504 14.39 10.58 5.89
N VAL A 505 14.99 11.75 6.04
CA VAL A 505 16.13 11.91 6.93
C VAL A 505 15.60 11.99 8.35
N PRO A 506 16.21 11.28 9.32
CA PRO A 506 15.82 11.37 10.72
C PRO A 506 15.72 12.83 11.18
N SER A 507 14.71 13.14 11.99
CA SER A 507 14.46 14.50 12.47
C SER A 507 15.66 15.01 13.28
N PHE A 508 15.86 16.32 13.39
CA PHE A 508 16.99 16.88 14.15
C PHE A 508 17.11 16.29 15.56
N GLU A 509 15.99 16.05 16.26
CA GLU A 509 16.00 15.36 17.55
C GLU A 509 16.47 13.91 17.45
N GLU A 510 16.03 13.15 16.45
CA GLU A 510 16.50 11.78 16.20
C GLU A 510 17.99 11.78 15.85
N GLN A 511 18.47 12.74 15.06
CA GLN A 511 19.89 12.91 14.76
C GLN A 511 20.69 13.22 16.03
N ARG A 512 20.20 14.12 16.87
CA ARG A 512 20.84 14.46 18.15
C ARG A 512 20.89 13.27 19.10
N ARG A 513 19.80 12.49 19.21
CA ARG A 513 19.75 11.25 20.01
C ARG A 513 20.68 10.18 19.46
N HIS A 514 20.76 10.04 18.14
CA HIS A 514 21.66 9.09 17.49
C HIS A 514 23.13 9.51 17.68
N LEU A 515 23.48 10.78 17.48
CA LEU A 515 24.83 11.29 17.73
C LEU A 515 25.25 11.18 19.19
N ALA A 516 24.30 11.25 20.13
CA ALA A 516 24.55 10.99 21.54
C ALA A 516 24.84 9.51 21.87
N THR A 517 24.46 8.58 20.99
CA THR A 517 24.59 7.12 21.20
C THR A 517 25.58 6.44 20.26
N ALA A 518 25.82 7.02 19.07
CA ALA A 518 26.68 6.51 18.02
C ALA A 518 27.40 7.68 17.34
N SER A 519 28.68 7.50 17.01
CA SER A 519 29.51 8.55 16.39
C SER A 519 29.26 8.73 14.88
N SER A 520 28.34 7.96 14.31
CA SER A 520 28.02 7.97 12.88
C SER A 520 26.82 8.88 12.57
N PRO A 521 26.73 9.44 11.34
CA PRO A 521 25.53 10.11 10.90
C PRO A 521 24.34 9.13 10.94
N PRO A 522 23.15 9.61 11.33
CA PRO A 522 21.98 8.78 11.48
C PRO A 522 21.52 8.26 10.11
N PRO A 523 21.21 6.96 9.98
CA PRO A 523 20.93 6.35 8.68
C PRO A 523 19.63 6.91 8.08
N VAL A 524 19.64 7.11 6.77
CA VAL A 524 18.44 7.48 6.01
C VAL A 524 17.36 6.41 6.19
N ARG A 525 16.13 6.83 6.48
CA ARG A 525 15.00 5.90 6.54
C ARG A 525 14.60 5.56 5.11
N LEU A 526 14.87 4.33 4.69
CA LEU A 526 14.57 3.79 3.36
C LEU A 526 13.07 3.70 3.01
N GLY A 527 12.17 4.04 3.93
CA GLY A 527 10.74 3.80 3.78
C GLY A 527 10.33 2.36 4.06
N ARG A 528 9.06 2.14 4.41
CA ARG A 528 8.49 0.86 4.85
C ARG A 528 8.49 -0.15 3.72
N TRP A 529 8.21 0.30 2.49
CA TRP A 529 8.17 -0.57 1.32
C TRP A 529 9.53 -1.15 0.96
N LEU A 530 10.54 -0.28 0.79
CA LEU A 530 11.89 -0.71 0.43
C LEU A 530 12.46 -1.61 1.53
N GLN A 531 12.24 -1.27 2.80
CA GLN A 531 12.57 -2.17 3.92
C GLN A 531 11.83 -3.51 3.84
N GLY A 532 10.56 -3.51 3.47
CA GLY A 532 9.77 -4.73 3.28
C GLY A 532 10.27 -5.60 2.12
N LEU A 533 10.68 -4.99 1.02
CA LEU A 533 11.33 -5.65 -0.11
C LEU A 533 12.66 -6.27 0.29
N LEU A 534 13.52 -5.51 0.96
CA LEU A 534 14.80 -6.01 1.48
C LEU A 534 14.61 -7.20 2.43
N ARG A 535 13.62 -7.13 3.34
CA ARG A 535 13.26 -8.25 4.21
C ARG A 535 12.77 -9.46 3.43
N PHE A 536 11.93 -9.24 2.43
CA PHE A 536 11.44 -10.32 1.58
C PHE A 536 12.58 -11.01 0.84
N LEU A 537 13.47 -10.24 0.19
CA LEU A 537 14.63 -10.76 -0.54
C LEU A 537 15.59 -11.50 0.40
N ALA A 538 15.89 -10.93 1.56
CA ALA A 538 16.73 -11.57 2.56
C ALA A 538 16.15 -12.92 3.01
N VAL A 539 14.84 -13.00 3.27
CA VAL A 539 14.18 -14.26 3.66
C VAL A 539 14.16 -15.26 2.50
N ALA A 540 13.87 -14.79 1.28
CA ALA A 540 13.74 -15.66 0.12
C ALA A 540 15.10 -16.26 -0.30
N LEU A 541 16.16 -15.45 -0.32
CA LEU A 541 17.48 -15.83 -0.84
C LEU A 541 18.40 -16.45 0.21
N ARG A 542 18.18 -16.22 1.50
CA ARG A 542 19.02 -16.75 2.60
C ARG A 542 19.35 -18.25 2.47
N PRO A 543 18.45 -19.15 2.07
CA PRO A 543 18.78 -20.58 1.97
C PRO A 543 19.86 -20.91 0.94
N VAL A 544 20.05 -20.06 -0.07
CA VAL A 544 20.99 -20.28 -1.17
C VAL A 544 22.14 -19.28 -1.21
N TRP A 545 22.03 -18.16 -0.46
CA TRP A 545 22.95 -17.03 -0.54
C TRP A 545 24.42 -17.41 -0.35
N ASP A 546 24.70 -18.29 0.61
CA ASP A 546 26.06 -18.72 0.93
C ASP A 546 26.46 -20.05 0.27
N LEU A 547 25.59 -20.63 -0.57
CA LEU A 547 25.88 -21.89 -1.26
C LEU A 547 26.65 -21.62 -2.56
N PRO A 548 27.69 -22.43 -2.88
CA PRO A 548 28.31 -22.37 -4.20
C PRO A 548 27.40 -22.96 -5.28
N LEU A 549 27.59 -22.52 -6.53
CA LEU A 549 26.81 -23.05 -7.66
C LEU A 549 27.11 -24.53 -7.93
N VAL A 550 28.37 -24.93 -7.73
CA VAL A 550 28.83 -26.30 -7.99
C VAL A 550 29.36 -26.89 -6.69
N VAL A 551 28.93 -28.10 -6.38
CA VAL A 551 29.36 -28.85 -5.20
C VAL A 551 29.91 -30.21 -5.61
N THR A 552 30.84 -30.73 -4.82
CA THR A 552 31.31 -32.10 -4.95
C THR A 552 30.31 -33.04 -4.29
N VAL A 553 29.59 -33.79 -5.11
CA VAL A 553 28.66 -34.83 -4.67
C VAL A 553 29.44 -36.14 -4.56
N SER A 554 29.45 -36.73 -3.37
CA SER A 554 30.03 -38.05 -3.14
C SER A 554 28.97 -39.12 -3.36
N HIS A 555 29.10 -39.89 -4.43
CA HIS A 555 28.28 -41.09 -4.65
C HIS A 555 28.98 -42.30 -4.05
N ARG A 556 28.28 -43.01 -3.17
CA ARG A 556 28.74 -44.30 -2.67
C ARG A 556 28.30 -45.36 -3.67
N GLU A 557 29.23 -45.86 -4.47
CA GLU A 557 28.96 -46.97 -5.36
C GLU A 557 28.68 -48.25 -4.55
N THR A 558 27.94 -49.20 -5.13
CA THR A 558 27.57 -50.49 -4.53
C THR A 558 28.79 -51.33 -4.10
N LEU A 559 29.99 -51.02 -4.62
CA LEU A 559 31.26 -51.66 -4.26
C LEU A 559 32.02 -50.94 -3.13
N GLY A 560 31.46 -49.90 -2.52
CA GLY A 560 32.08 -49.18 -1.41
C GLY A 560 33.14 -48.14 -1.82
N LEU A 561 33.41 -47.98 -3.12
CA LEU A 561 34.20 -46.87 -3.65
C LEU A 561 33.38 -45.57 -3.59
N VAL A 562 33.99 -44.51 -3.07
CA VAL A 562 33.39 -43.17 -3.06
C VAL A 562 33.84 -42.47 -4.33
N GLN A 563 32.95 -42.39 -5.32
CA GLN A 563 33.20 -41.59 -6.52
C GLN A 563 32.78 -40.14 -6.22
N GLN A 564 33.72 -39.21 -6.33
CA GLN A 564 33.43 -37.78 -6.28
C GLN A 564 33.02 -37.32 -7.68
N SER A 565 31.81 -36.76 -7.79
CA SER A 565 31.32 -36.12 -9.01
C SER A 565 30.94 -34.67 -8.73
N LEU A 566 31.02 -33.82 -9.74
CA LEU A 566 30.50 -32.46 -9.66
C LEU A 566 28.99 -32.47 -9.87
N GLY A 567 28.27 -31.69 -9.07
CA GLY A 567 26.83 -31.47 -9.19
C GLY A 567 26.48 -30.02 -8.89
N LEU A 568 25.25 -29.63 -9.18
CA LEU A 568 24.75 -28.30 -8.82
C LEU A 568 24.47 -28.22 -7.32
N GLY A 569 24.87 -27.12 -6.68
CA GLY A 569 24.70 -26.88 -5.25
C GLY A 569 23.25 -26.58 -4.84
N ILE A 570 22.42 -26.13 -5.77
CA ILE A 570 21.02 -25.78 -5.54
C ILE A 570 20.11 -26.81 -6.21
N ALA A 571 19.25 -27.47 -5.41
CA ALA A 571 18.31 -28.47 -5.90
C ALA A 571 17.24 -27.88 -6.84
N GLU A 572 16.76 -28.68 -7.78
CA GLU A 572 15.79 -28.29 -8.82
C GLU A 572 14.49 -27.71 -8.25
N ASP A 573 13.92 -28.35 -7.23
CA ASP A 573 12.71 -27.85 -6.56
C ASP A 573 12.98 -26.54 -5.80
N ALA A 574 14.19 -26.34 -5.29
CA ALA A 574 14.57 -25.08 -4.66
C ALA A 574 14.68 -23.97 -5.71
N VAL A 575 15.33 -24.23 -6.85
CA VAL A 575 15.43 -23.28 -7.97
C VAL A 575 14.05 -22.83 -8.44
N ARG A 576 13.15 -23.77 -8.75
CA ARG A 576 11.78 -23.44 -9.21
C ARG A 576 10.99 -22.64 -8.18
N ARG A 577 11.07 -23.03 -6.90
CA ARG A 577 10.41 -22.30 -5.79
C ARG A 577 10.95 -20.88 -5.64
N LEU A 578 12.25 -20.68 -5.77
CA LEU A 578 12.88 -19.36 -5.69
C LEU A 578 12.48 -18.48 -6.87
N ILE A 579 12.55 -18.99 -8.10
CA ILE A 579 12.11 -18.25 -9.30
C ILE A 579 10.63 -17.84 -9.16
N GLY A 580 9.76 -18.77 -8.78
CA GLY A 580 8.33 -18.51 -8.56
C GLY A 580 8.08 -17.44 -7.50
N ARG A 581 8.96 -17.33 -6.48
CA ARG A 581 8.84 -16.31 -5.44
C ARG A 581 9.41 -14.96 -5.84
N LEU A 582 10.59 -14.94 -6.43
CA LEU A 582 11.32 -13.71 -6.73
C LEU A 582 10.73 -12.99 -7.94
N ARG A 583 10.39 -13.70 -9.01
CA ARG A 583 9.97 -13.09 -10.28
C ARG A 583 8.74 -12.17 -10.13
N PRO A 584 7.66 -12.55 -9.42
CA PRO A 584 6.53 -11.65 -9.19
C PRO A 584 6.91 -10.42 -8.36
N ALA A 585 7.74 -10.57 -7.32
CA ALA A 585 8.14 -9.48 -6.43
C ALA A 585 9.08 -8.48 -7.12
N VAL A 586 10.02 -8.97 -7.92
CA VAL A 586 10.97 -8.13 -8.67
C VAL A 586 10.26 -7.39 -9.81
N ARG A 587 9.42 -8.08 -10.59
CA ARG A 587 8.56 -7.43 -11.60
C ARG A 587 7.66 -6.36 -10.98
N PHE A 588 7.12 -6.65 -9.79
CA PHE A 588 6.33 -5.69 -9.04
C PHE A 588 7.14 -4.44 -8.68
N ALA A 589 8.36 -4.62 -8.18
CA ALA A 589 9.23 -3.51 -7.77
C ALA A 589 9.72 -2.65 -8.96
N HIS A 590 10.02 -3.26 -10.10
CA HIS A 590 10.30 -2.55 -11.37
C HIS A 590 9.11 -1.69 -11.84
N GLY A 591 7.88 -2.16 -11.60
CA GLY A 591 6.67 -1.38 -11.84
C GLY A 591 6.58 -0.11 -10.97
N ALA A 592 7.07 -0.18 -9.72
CA ALA A 592 7.11 0.97 -8.82
C ALA A 592 8.19 1.99 -9.22
N GLU A 593 9.35 1.52 -9.68
CA GLU A 593 10.44 2.39 -10.18
C GLU A 593 10.02 3.14 -11.47
N SER A 594 9.35 2.45 -12.40
CA SER A 594 8.93 2.99 -13.70
C SER A 594 7.66 3.88 -13.61
N GLY A 595 6.69 3.52 -12.75
CA GLY A 595 5.43 4.24 -12.61
C GLY A 595 5.54 5.69 -12.12
N GLN A 596 6.67 6.07 -11.50
CA GLN A 596 6.92 7.44 -11.06
C GLN A 596 7.48 8.35 -12.16
N LYS A 597 7.87 7.82 -13.33
CA LYS A 597 8.29 8.65 -14.48
C LYS A 597 7.10 9.24 -15.26
N SER A 598 5.85 8.91 -14.89
CA SER A 598 4.67 9.44 -15.60
C SER A 598 4.36 10.90 -15.20
N LYS A 599 4.56 11.82 -16.16
CA LYS A 599 4.18 13.24 -16.16
C LYS A 599 4.41 13.95 -14.82
N ALA A 600 5.64 14.40 -14.62
CA ALA A 600 5.90 15.59 -13.83
C ALA A 600 5.04 16.73 -14.41
N VAL A 601 3.90 17.00 -13.77
CA VAL A 601 3.18 18.26 -13.95
C VAL A 601 4.17 19.34 -13.54
N ASP A 602 4.41 20.28 -14.45
CA ASP A 602 5.42 21.33 -14.33
C ASP A 602 5.30 22.02 -12.95
N PRO A 603 6.25 21.77 -12.01
CA PRO A 603 6.13 22.22 -10.63
C PRO A 603 6.24 23.75 -10.51
N ALA A 604 6.56 24.44 -11.60
CA ALA A 604 6.65 25.90 -11.66
C ALA A 604 5.27 26.61 -11.66
N SER A 605 4.15 25.91 -11.83
CA SER A 605 2.83 26.54 -12.00
C SER A 605 2.08 26.87 -10.70
N SER A 606 2.54 26.41 -9.53
CA SER A 606 1.90 26.65 -8.24
C SER A 606 2.78 27.49 -7.30
N SER A 607 2.21 28.55 -6.72
CA SER A 607 2.84 29.40 -5.71
C SER A 607 3.32 28.60 -4.49
N ALA A 608 2.60 27.52 -4.13
CA ALA A 608 2.98 26.60 -3.04
C ALA A 608 4.20 25.74 -3.39
N ALA A 609 4.42 25.41 -4.67
CA ALA A 609 5.62 24.72 -5.12
C ALA A 609 6.85 25.65 -5.17
N ARG A 610 6.63 26.97 -5.38
CA ARG A 610 7.66 28.01 -5.27
C ARG A 610 8.02 28.32 -3.82
N PHE A 611 7.06 28.39 -2.91
CA PHE A 611 7.33 28.54 -1.47
C PHE A 611 8.11 27.35 -0.89
N LYS A 612 7.79 26.12 -1.32
CA LYS A 612 8.53 24.88 -0.99
C LYS A 612 9.96 24.79 -1.58
N LEU A 613 10.39 25.74 -2.42
CA LEU A 613 11.78 25.85 -2.86
C LEU A 613 12.65 26.69 -1.90
N TYR A 614 12.03 27.42 -0.96
CA TYR A 614 12.74 28.31 -0.04
C TYR A 614 12.95 27.73 1.37
N THR A 615 12.45 26.53 1.66
CA THR A 615 12.73 25.82 2.92
C THR A 615 13.91 24.85 2.76
N SER A 616 14.92 25.00 3.63
CA SER A 616 16.15 24.19 3.65
C SER A 616 15.92 22.69 3.88
N GLU A 617 14.73 22.28 4.31
CA GLU A 617 14.33 20.89 4.55
C GLU A 617 14.22 20.06 3.25
N ARG A 618 14.01 20.69 2.08
CA ARG A 618 13.81 19.96 0.82
C ARG A 618 15.09 19.43 0.20
N SER A 619 16.25 20.08 0.35
CA SER A 619 17.50 19.54 -0.21
C SER A 619 17.81 18.17 0.40
N VAL A 620 17.69 18.08 1.72
CA VAL A 620 17.96 16.89 2.52
C VAL A 620 16.95 15.77 2.24
N GLN A 621 15.67 16.08 2.09
CA GLN A 621 14.64 15.08 1.72
C GLN A 621 14.77 14.63 0.27
N SER A 622 15.11 15.53 -0.67
CA SER A 622 15.31 15.17 -2.08
C SER A 622 16.53 14.26 -2.27
N GLU A 623 17.60 14.50 -1.51
CA GLU A 623 18.81 13.68 -1.49
C GLU A 623 18.52 12.31 -0.86
N ALA A 624 17.74 12.25 0.22
CA ALA A 624 17.29 10.99 0.80
C ALA A 624 16.45 10.14 -0.15
N VAL A 625 15.51 10.77 -0.87
CA VAL A 625 14.71 10.08 -1.90
C VAL A 625 15.59 9.63 -3.07
N ALA A 626 16.55 10.44 -3.50
CA ALA A 626 17.51 10.05 -4.53
C ALA A 626 18.37 8.86 -4.08
N GLN A 627 18.87 8.87 -2.85
CA GLN A 627 19.64 7.78 -2.26
C GLN A 627 18.81 6.50 -2.10
N ALA A 628 17.54 6.62 -1.67
CA ALA A 628 16.63 5.48 -1.57
C ALA A 628 16.32 4.88 -2.95
N ARG A 629 16.18 5.72 -4.00
CA ARG A 629 16.04 5.26 -5.38
C ARG A 629 17.29 4.56 -5.89
N GLN A 630 18.46 5.12 -5.63
CA GLN A 630 19.74 4.48 -5.98
C GLN A 630 19.90 3.13 -5.27
N THR A 631 19.51 3.07 -3.99
CA THR A 631 19.52 1.83 -3.20
C THR A 631 18.54 0.82 -3.78
N LEU A 632 17.31 1.22 -4.10
CA LEU A 632 16.34 0.35 -4.77
C LEU A 632 16.92 -0.19 -6.08
N HIS A 633 17.47 0.68 -6.92
CA HIS A 633 18.02 0.31 -8.21
C HIS A 633 19.09 -0.78 -8.07
N GLY A 634 20.09 -0.57 -7.20
CA GLY A 634 21.13 -1.58 -6.95
C GLY A 634 20.57 -2.89 -6.38
N VAL A 635 19.54 -2.84 -5.54
CA VAL A 635 18.86 -4.03 -5.01
C VAL A 635 18.13 -4.80 -6.13
N LEU A 636 17.49 -4.08 -7.05
CA LEU A 636 16.81 -4.69 -8.20
C LEU A 636 17.80 -5.32 -9.17
N GLU A 637 18.93 -4.65 -9.45
CA GLU A 637 20.00 -5.23 -10.27
C GLU A 637 20.54 -6.55 -9.69
N VAL A 638 20.76 -6.61 -8.36
CA VAL A 638 21.19 -7.87 -7.69
C VAL A 638 20.10 -8.93 -7.80
N ALA A 639 18.83 -8.55 -7.61
CA ALA A 639 17.70 -9.48 -7.67
C ALA A 639 17.45 -10.02 -9.09
N ASP A 640 17.63 -9.19 -10.13
CA ASP A 640 17.56 -9.58 -11.54
C ASP A 640 18.68 -10.57 -11.86
N ARG A 641 19.92 -10.28 -11.47
CA ARG A 641 21.05 -11.19 -11.68
C ARG A 641 20.87 -12.52 -10.94
N ALA A 642 20.31 -12.49 -9.73
CA ALA A 642 19.92 -13.71 -9.02
C ALA A 642 18.86 -14.52 -9.78
N LEU A 643 17.86 -13.85 -10.37
CA LEU A 643 16.86 -14.50 -11.22
C LEU A 643 17.48 -15.11 -12.49
N GLU A 644 18.45 -14.45 -13.12
CA GLU A 644 19.14 -14.99 -14.30
C GLU A 644 19.96 -16.23 -13.97
N VAL A 645 20.77 -16.19 -12.90
CA VAL A 645 21.56 -17.35 -12.47
C VAL A 645 20.64 -18.52 -12.10
N LEU A 646 19.57 -18.28 -11.35
CA LEU A 646 18.59 -19.32 -11.02
C LEU A 646 17.90 -19.87 -12.27
N SER A 647 17.57 -19.03 -13.25
CA SER A 647 16.94 -19.48 -14.49
C SER A 647 17.90 -20.33 -15.35
N LEU A 648 19.19 -19.98 -15.39
CA LEU A 648 20.23 -20.81 -16.02
C LEU A 648 20.31 -22.20 -15.36
N LEU A 649 20.29 -22.26 -14.03
CA LEU A 649 20.26 -23.52 -13.30
C LEU A 649 19.00 -24.35 -13.61
N SER A 650 17.83 -23.69 -13.70
CA SER A 650 16.57 -24.34 -14.07
C SER A 650 16.68 -24.98 -15.46
N LEU A 651 17.23 -24.26 -16.44
CA LEU A 651 17.43 -24.77 -17.80
C LEU A 651 18.41 -25.95 -17.84
N LEU A 652 19.53 -25.87 -17.12
CA LEU A 652 20.50 -26.96 -16.98
C LEU A 652 19.89 -28.23 -16.38
N GLN A 653 18.97 -28.07 -15.42
CA GLN A 653 18.28 -29.17 -14.74
C GLN A 653 17.16 -29.75 -15.60
N GLU A 654 16.35 -28.90 -16.24
CA GLU A 654 15.26 -29.30 -17.14
C GLU A 654 15.76 -30.08 -18.35
N GLN A 655 16.88 -29.66 -18.93
CA GLN A 655 17.55 -30.38 -20.02
C GLN A 655 18.38 -31.57 -19.54
N LYS A 656 18.46 -31.82 -18.21
CA LYS A 656 19.28 -32.87 -17.58
C LYS A 656 20.75 -32.84 -18.03
N SER A 657 21.24 -31.68 -18.46
CA SER A 657 22.55 -31.50 -19.06
C SER A 657 23.61 -31.10 -18.03
N ALA A 658 23.21 -30.71 -16.81
CA ALA A 658 24.11 -30.23 -15.76
C ALA A 658 25.35 -31.12 -15.56
N TYR A 659 25.18 -32.44 -15.49
CA TYR A 659 26.31 -33.36 -15.32
C TYR A 659 27.29 -33.36 -16.50
N ARG A 660 26.76 -33.32 -17.73
CA ARG A 660 27.56 -33.26 -18.96
C ARG A 660 28.32 -31.94 -19.04
N VAL A 661 27.63 -30.83 -18.79
CA VAL A 661 28.22 -29.48 -18.80
C VAL A 661 29.34 -29.35 -17.77
N LEU A 662 29.11 -29.82 -16.53
CA LEU A 662 30.12 -29.77 -15.46
C LEU A 662 31.32 -30.69 -15.70
N ARG A 663 31.20 -31.68 -16.59
CA ARG A 663 32.30 -32.55 -17.04
C ARG A 663 32.94 -32.11 -18.35
N SER A 664 32.41 -31.07 -18.97
CA SER A 664 32.92 -30.59 -20.24
C SER A 664 34.35 -30.07 -20.07
N ASN A 665 35.22 -30.42 -21.03
CA ASN A 665 36.57 -29.87 -21.11
C ASN A 665 36.57 -28.36 -21.42
N LEU A 666 35.41 -27.78 -21.71
CA LEU A 666 35.22 -26.35 -21.91
C LEU A 666 35.34 -25.56 -20.61
N LEU A 667 35.05 -26.19 -19.47
CA LEU A 667 35.21 -25.58 -18.16
C LEU A 667 36.64 -25.87 -17.66
N SER A 668 37.47 -24.83 -17.56
CA SER A 668 38.82 -25.00 -17.00
C SER A 668 38.76 -25.43 -15.54
N SER A 669 39.81 -26.11 -15.05
CA SER A 669 39.94 -26.47 -13.63
C SER A 669 39.76 -25.25 -12.71
N ASP A 670 40.32 -24.12 -13.12
CA ASP A 670 40.28 -22.87 -12.37
C ASP A 670 38.86 -22.27 -12.32
N LEU A 671 38.09 -22.42 -13.41
CA LEU A 671 36.69 -22.01 -13.44
C LEU A 671 35.84 -22.91 -12.54
N LEU A 672 36.02 -24.24 -12.61
CA LEU A 672 35.31 -25.17 -11.73
C LEU A 672 35.62 -24.90 -10.26
N GLN A 673 36.88 -24.64 -9.93
CA GLN A 673 37.28 -24.23 -8.59
C GLN A 673 36.62 -22.90 -8.19
N ARG A 674 36.53 -21.91 -9.09
CA ARG A 674 35.79 -20.66 -8.83
C ARG A 674 34.31 -20.94 -8.57
N LEU A 675 33.64 -21.75 -9.39
CA LEU A 675 32.23 -22.11 -9.20
C LEU A 675 31.95 -22.90 -7.90
N GLN A 676 32.97 -23.58 -7.36
CA GLN A 676 32.92 -24.29 -6.08
C GLN A 676 33.21 -23.41 -4.85
N CYS A 677 34.01 -22.36 -5.03
CA CYS A 677 34.44 -21.48 -3.93
C CYS A 677 33.61 -20.18 -3.85
N THR A 678 33.05 -19.71 -4.96
CA THR A 678 32.24 -18.50 -5.02
C THR A 678 30.81 -18.82 -4.58
N SER A 679 30.33 -18.14 -3.54
CA SER A 679 28.93 -18.29 -3.11
C SER A 679 27.97 -17.65 -4.10
N PHE A 680 26.70 -18.06 -4.06
CA PHE A 680 25.64 -17.48 -4.89
C PHE A 680 25.55 -15.95 -4.72
N GLY A 681 25.65 -15.45 -3.48
CA GLY A 681 25.64 -14.02 -3.18
C GLY A 681 26.79 -13.25 -3.81
N GLN A 682 28.01 -13.81 -3.79
CA GLN A 682 29.18 -13.19 -4.43
C GLN A 682 29.04 -13.16 -5.95
N LEU A 683 28.44 -14.19 -6.55
CA LEU A 683 28.26 -14.29 -7.99
C LEU A 683 27.29 -13.22 -8.55
N VAL A 684 26.26 -12.85 -7.76
CA VAL A 684 25.23 -11.88 -8.18
C VAL A 684 25.52 -10.45 -7.68
N GLU A 685 26.66 -10.23 -7.03
CA GLU A 685 27.01 -8.95 -6.39
C GLU A 685 27.33 -7.86 -7.42
N SER A 686 28.20 -8.13 -8.39
CA SER A 686 28.56 -7.22 -9.49
C SER A 686 28.32 -7.86 -10.87
N ASP A 687 28.27 -7.05 -11.92
CA ASP A 687 28.09 -7.54 -13.28
C ASP A 687 29.31 -8.41 -13.69
N ASP A 688 30.51 -8.00 -13.30
CA ASP A 688 31.75 -8.77 -13.52
C ASP A 688 31.79 -10.09 -12.76
N ALA A 689 31.14 -10.17 -11.59
CA ALA A 689 31.06 -11.39 -10.81
C ALA A 689 30.24 -12.50 -11.51
N LEU A 690 29.47 -12.17 -12.55
CA LEU A 690 28.71 -13.15 -13.34
C LEU A 690 29.56 -13.96 -14.32
N ASP A 691 30.83 -13.59 -14.56
CA ASP A 691 31.69 -14.27 -15.53
C ASP A 691 31.71 -15.81 -15.41
N PRO A 692 31.73 -16.42 -14.20
CA PRO A 692 31.65 -17.87 -14.07
C PRO A 692 30.33 -18.46 -14.58
N ALA A 693 29.20 -17.76 -14.39
CA ALA A 693 27.90 -18.16 -14.92
C ALA A 693 27.82 -18.01 -16.44
N VAL A 694 28.47 -16.98 -17.00
CA VAL A 694 28.60 -16.78 -18.45
C VAL A 694 29.37 -17.95 -19.07
N GLN A 695 30.50 -18.35 -18.49
CA GLN A 695 31.29 -19.48 -18.98
C GLN A 695 30.53 -20.82 -18.84
N LEU A 696 29.76 -20.99 -17.75
CA LEU A 696 28.86 -22.13 -17.59
C LEU A 696 27.76 -22.15 -18.67
N CYS A 697 27.21 -20.99 -19.01
CA CYS A 697 26.22 -20.83 -20.09
C CYS A 697 26.83 -21.14 -21.47
N SER A 698 28.06 -20.70 -21.75
CA SER A 698 28.79 -21.06 -22.99
C SER A 698 28.99 -22.57 -23.09
N ALA A 699 29.43 -23.22 -22.01
CA ALA A 699 29.57 -24.68 -21.99
C ALA A 699 28.22 -25.39 -22.16
N PHE A 700 27.15 -24.86 -21.56
CA PHE A 700 25.80 -25.39 -21.72
C PHE A 700 25.32 -25.34 -23.18
N LEU A 701 25.56 -24.23 -23.88
CA LEU A 701 25.23 -24.08 -25.30
C LEU A 701 25.96 -25.07 -26.18
N VAL A 702 27.26 -25.28 -25.95
CA VAL A 702 28.07 -26.22 -26.76
C VAL A 702 27.65 -27.67 -26.51
N GLU A 703 27.45 -28.05 -25.25
CA GLU A 703 27.14 -29.42 -24.86
C GLU A 703 25.70 -29.84 -25.17
N SER A 704 24.74 -28.91 -25.19
CA SER A 704 23.32 -29.21 -25.48
C SER A 704 23.04 -29.58 -26.93
N ARG A 705 24.01 -29.37 -27.82
CA ARG A 705 23.93 -29.72 -29.23
C ARG A 705 23.94 -31.22 -29.48
N TRP A 706 24.56 -32.00 -28.60
CA TRP A 706 24.81 -33.44 -28.84
C TRP A 706 23.53 -34.30 -28.80
N GLU A 707 22.43 -33.81 -28.22
CA GLU A 707 21.23 -34.63 -28.01
C GLU A 707 20.30 -34.73 -29.22
N SER A 708 20.34 -33.82 -30.19
CA SER A 708 19.31 -33.78 -31.25
C SER A 708 19.47 -34.86 -32.33
N ASP A 709 20.69 -35.34 -32.60
CA ASP A 709 20.91 -36.25 -33.74
C ASP A 709 21.17 -37.72 -33.35
N GLU A 710 21.88 -38.02 -32.25
CA GLU A 710 22.22 -39.41 -31.90
C GLU A 710 21.17 -40.10 -30.98
N SER A 711 20.38 -39.32 -30.23
CA SER A 711 19.44 -39.86 -29.23
C SER A 711 18.21 -40.54 -29.84
N HIS A 712 17.91 -40.26 -31.11
CA HIS A 712 16.83 -40.94 -31.83
C HIS A 712 17.16 -42.41 -32.15
N GLU A 713 18.45 -42.78 -32.27
CA GLU A 713 18.86 -44.18 -32.45
C GLU A 713 19.12 -44.91 -31.13
N ILE A 714 19.73 -44.26 -30.13
CA ILE A 714 20.07 -44.94 -28.85
C ILE A 714 18.83 -45.14 -27.94
N GLY A 715 17.82 -44.27 -28.04
CA GLY A 715 16.54 -44.45 -27.35
C GLY A 715 15.73 -45.66 -27.81
N LEU A 716 15.94 -46.11 -29.06
CA LEU A 716 15.35 -47.35 -29.59
C LEU A 716 16.08 -48.61 -29.09
N ILE A 717 17.37 -48.50 -28.75
CA ILE A 717 18.16 -49.63 -28.23
C ILE A 717 17.87 -49.86 -26.74
N PHE A 718 17.77 -48.80 -25.94
CA PHE A 718 17.46 -48.93 -24.49
C PHE A 718 15.99 -49.26 -24.20
N SER A 719 15.05 -48.95 -25.10
CA SER A 719 13.66 -49.42 -25.00
C SER A 719 13.49 -50.91 -25.35
N SER A 720 14.46 -51.52 -26.04
CA SER A 720 14.46 -52.95 -26.36
C SER A 720 15.03 -53.85 -25.24
N ILE A 721 15.82 -53.31 -24.31
CA ILE A 721 16.53 -54.10 -23.28
C ILE A 721 15.75 -54.20 -21.94
N LYS A 722 14.65 -53.45 -21.75
CA LYS A 722 13.76 -53.61 -20.58
C LYS A 722 12.55 -54.51 -20.88
N GLY A 723 12.81 -55.72 -21.36
CA GLY A 723 11.86 -56.82 -21.33
C GLY A 723 12.13 -57.73 -20.13
N GLY A 724 11.31 -57.63 -19.09
CA GLY A 724 11.21 -58.69 -18.06
C GLY A 724 11.38 -58.24 -16.61
N LEU A 725 10.30 -57.72 -16.01
CA LEU A 725 9.88 -58.03 -14.64
C LEU A 725 8.54 -57.32 -14.38
N THR A 726 7.47 -58.11 -14.46
CA THR A 726 6.10 -57.71 -14.14
C THR A 726 5.88 -57.70 -12.64
N THR A 727 5.37 -56.59 -12.10
CA THR A 727 4.50 -56.58 -10.92
C THR A 727 3.33 -55.62 -11.16
N PRO A 728 2.07 -56.01 -10.87
CA PRO A 728 0.88 -55.22 -11.19
C PRO A 728 0.37 -54.37 -10.02
N MET A 729 -0.49 -53.39 -10.37
CA MET A 729 -1.34 -52.51 -9.53
C MET A 729 -0.62 -51.30 -8.88
N ALA A 730 -1.21 -50.09 -8.82
CA ALA A 730 -2.63 -49.74 -8.72
C ALA A 730 -2.95 -48.37 -9.36
N ASP A 731 -4.24 -48.20 -9.65
CA ASP A 731 -4.91 -47.05 -10.25
C ASP A 731 -4.59 -45.70 -9.58
N ALA A 732 -4.21 -44.71 -10.40
CA ALA A 732 -4.33 -43.30 -10.06
C ALA A 732 -4.94 -42.55 -11.26
N GLN A 733 -6.13 -42.01 -11.03
CA GLN A 733 -6.91 -41.22 -11.96
C GLN A 733 -6.11 -40.04 -12.49
N ALA A 734 -5.99 -39.95 -13.81
CA ALA A 734 -5.38 -38.84 -14.51
C ALA A 734 -6.29 -37.61 -14.49
N THR A 735 -5.78 -36.49 -13.98
CA THR A 735 -6.32 -35.15 -14.21
C THR A 735 -5.91 -34.67 -15.60
N PRO A 736 -6.83 -34.38 -16.54
CA PRO A 736 -6.46 -33.89 -17.86
C PRO A 736 -6.32 -32.36 -17.81
N GLY A 737 -5.09 -31.82 -17.90
CA GLY A 737 -4.96 -30.36 -17.90
C GLY A 737 -3.56 -29.74 -17.80
N ALA A 738 -2.53 -30.31 -18.41
CA ALA A 738 -1.31 -29.55 -18.74
C ALA A 738 -0.61 -30.25 -19.91
N LYS A 739 -0.79 -29.73 -21.13
CA LYS A 739 0.02 -30.14 -22.28
C LYS A 739 1.43 -29.59 -22.07
N PHE A 740 2.35 -30.39 -21.53
CA PHE A 740 3.78 -30.12 -21.63
C PHE A 740 4.17 -30.17 -23.12
N GLN A 741 4.34 -29.01 -23.74
CA GLN A 741 5.00 -28.91 -25.05
C GLN A 741 6.44 -29.43 -24.88
N ARG A 742 6.82 -30.45 -25.66
CA ARG A 742 8.21 -30.92 -25.71
C ARG A 742 9.06 -29.84 -26.40
N PHE A 743 9.92 -29.19 -25.62
CA PHE A 743 10.99 -28.32 -26.10
C PHE A 743 12.05 -29.19 -26.77
N GLY A 744 12.02 -29.28 -28.11
CA GLY A 744 12.81 -30.26 -28.86
C GLY A 744 13.65 -29.71 -30.00
N SER A 745 13.82 -28.39 -30.13
CA SER A 745 14.74 -27.82 -31.12
C SER A 745 15.79 -26.95 -30.43
N ALA A 746 17.05 -27.07 -30.85
CA ALA A 746 18.17 -26.27 -30.33
C ALA A 746 17.95 -24.74 -30.51
N GLY A 747 17.10 -24.33 -31.47
CA GLY A 747 16.65 -22.93 -31.60
C GLY A 747 15.76 -22.45 -30.46
N GLY A 748 15.13 -23.36 -29.70
CA GLY A 748 14.42 -23.04 -28.47
C GLY A 748 15.37 -22.64 -27.35
N LEU A 749 16.52 -23.32 -27.20
CA LEU A 749 17.43 -23.10 -26.08
C LEU A 749 18.05 -21.70 -26.08
N CYS A 750 18.56 -21.23 -27.23
CA CYS A 750 19.14 -19.89 -27.32
C CYS A 750 18.08 -18.80 -27.02
N ARG A 751 16.85 -19.02 -27.46
CA ARG A 751 15.72 -18.13 -27.17
C ARG A 751 15.35 -18.16 -25.69
N ASP A 752 15.32 -19.34 -25.08
CA ASP A 752 15.04 -19.51 -23.66
C ASP A 752 16.13 -18.84 -22.81
N LEU A 753 17.40 -18.94 -23.21
CA LEU A 753 18.51 -18.27 -22.55
C LEU A 753 18.47 -16.75 -22.70
N GLU A 754 18.14 -16.23 -23.88
CA GLU A 754 17.96 -14.79 -24.08
C GLU A 754 16.77 -14.23 -23.29
N GLU A 755 15.66 -14.98 -23.23
CA GLU A 755 14.46 -14.55 -22.52
C GLU A 755 14.62 -14.63 -21.00
N GLN A 756 15.30 -15.67 -20.49
CA GLN A 756 15.38 -15.93 -19.05
C GLN A 756 16.67 -15.42 -18.40
N CYS A 757 17.76 -15.26 -19.16
CA CYS A 757 19.09 -14.90 -18.67
C CYS A 757 19.77 -13.84 -19.56
N PRO A 758 19.13 -12.68 -19.83
CA PRO A 758 19.59 -11.75 -20.85
C PRO A 758 20.99 -11.16 -20.62
N GLN A 759 21.38 -10.84 -19.38
CA GLN A 759 22.72 -10.28 -19.11
C GLN A 759 23.80 -11.36 -19.23
N ILE A 760 23.53 -12.57 -18.74
CA ILE A 760 24.44 -13.72 -18.92
C ILE A 760 24.60 -14.03 -20.41
N PHE A 761 23.49 -14.05 -21.17
CA PHE A 761 23.50 -14.29 -22.61
C PHE A 761 24.24 -13.17 -23.36
N LYS A 762 24.11 -11.93 -22.91
CA LYS A 762 24.80 -10.76 -23.47
C LYS A 762 26.32 -10.84 -23.40
N LYS A 763 26.83 -11.45 -22.33
CA LYS A 763 28.28 -11.58 -22.11
C LYS A 763 28.89 -12.81 -22.79
N LEU A 764 28.11 -13.61 -23.50
CA LEU A 764 28.64 -14.81 -24.14
C LEU A 764 29.73 -14.45 -25.15
N ASP A 765 30.93 -14.97 -24.91
CA ASP A 765 32.03 -14.89 -25.85
C ASP A 765 31.80 -15.86 -27.02
N LEU A 766 31.20 -15.34 -28.09
CA LEU A 766 30.96 -16.10 -29.31
C LEU A 766 32.24 -16.56 -30.00
N SER A 767 33.36 -15.87 -29.79
CA SER A 767 34.64 -16.27 -30.36
C SER A 767 35.18 -17.52 -29.65
N PHE A 768 35.00 -17.60 -28.33
CA PHE A 768 35.28 -18.81 -27.56
C PHE A 768 34.38 -19.97 -27.99
N VAL A 769 33.07 -19.72 -28.12
CA VAL A 769 32.12 -20.73 -28.58
C VAL A 769 32.50 -21.23 -30.00
N ASN A 770 32.82 -20.32 -30.92
CA ASN A 770 33.17 -20.63 -32.30
C ASN A 770 34.50 -21.40 -32.44
N SER A 771 35.56 -20.96 -31.76
CA SER A 771 36.87 -21.64 -31.77
C SER A 771 36.77 -23.07 -31.26
N ARG A 772 35.94 -23.31 -30.24
CA ARG A 772 35.74 -24.65 -29.68
C ARG A 772 34.93 -25.58 -30.57
N PHE A 773 33.99 -25.06 -31.36
CA PHE A 773 33.36 -25.85 -32.42
C PHE A 773 34.35 -26.22 -33.53
N GLY A 774 35.32 -25.38 -33.83
CA GLY A 774 36.42 -25.69 -34.76
C GLY A 774 37.34 -26.81 -34.24
N ASP A 775 37.71 -26.77 -32.96
CA ASP A 775 38.59 -27.77 -32.33
C ASP A 775 37.94 -29.16 -32.19
N MET A 776 36.61 -29.24 -32.07
CA MET A 776 35.88 -30.51 -31.95
C MET A 776 35.60 -31.20 -33.29
N ALA A 777 35.90 -30.57 -34.43
CA ALA A 777 35.86 -31.25 -35.72
C ALA A 777 36.86 -32.42 -35.69
N PRO A 778 36.44 -33.67 -35.94
CA PRO A 778 37.28 -34.84 -35.67
C PRO A 778 38.54 -34.81 -36.54
N ALA A 779 39.68 -34.55 -35.94
CA ALA A 779 41.02 -34.78 -36.50
C ALA A 779 41.36 -36.28 -36.59
N ARG A 780 40.38 -37.13 -36.92
CA ARG A 780 40.62 -38.53 -37.26
C ARG A 780 40.65 -38.68 -38.78
N PRO A 781 41.83 -38.88 -39.40
CA PRO A 781 41.89 -39.38 -40.77
C PRO A 781 41.46 -40.85 -40.75
N LEU A 782 40.15 -41.09 -40.65
CA LEU A 782 39.58 -42.40 -40.97
C LEU A 782 39.55 -42.50 -42.49
N THR A 783 40.46 -43.32 -43.00
CA THR A 783 40.56 -43.85 -44.37
C THR A 783 39.31 -43.59 -45.21
N ALA A 784 39.49 -42.74 -46.23
CA ALA A 784 38.48 -42.13 -47.09
C ALA A 784 37.69 -43.09 -48.03
N ALA A 785 37.47 -44.35 -47.65
CA ALA A 785 37.00 -45.38 -48.59
C ALA A 785 35.62 -46.00 -48.30
N ALA A 786 34.92 -45.73 -47.19
CA ALA A 786 33.69 -46.48 -46.88
C ALA A 786 32.43 -45.70 -46.46
N PHE A 787 32.48 -44.38 -46.23
CA PHE A 787 31.27 -43.59 -45.91
C PHE A 787 31.13 -42.39 -46.84
N GLY A 788 30.87 -42.68 -48.12
CA GLY A 788 30.52 -41.67 -49.11
C GLY A 788 29.10 -41.14 -48.86
N LYS A 789 29.01 -39.81 -48.63
CA LYS A 789 27.83 -38.93 -48.57
C LYS A 789 27.21 -38.59 -47.20
N ALA A 790 27.16 -39.48 -46.20
CA ALA A 790 26.49 -39.13 -44.92
C ALA A 790 27.32 -38.21 -43.99
N ALA A 791 28.66 -38.26 -44.07
CA ALA A 791 29.53 -37.49 -43.17
C ALA A 791 29.70 -36.01 -43.56
N VAL A 792 29.30 -35.62 -44.78
CA VAL A 792 29.36 -34.23 -45.27
C VAL A 792 28.06 -33.47 -44.97
N GLU A 793 26.96 -34.18 -44.67
CA GLU A 793 25.66 -33.57 -44.32
C GLU A 793 25.51 -33.28 -42.82
N ASN A 794 26.25 -33.96 -41.93
CA ASN A 794 26.22 -33.68 -40.48
C ASN A 794 27.24 -32.63 -40.00
N GLN A 795 27.97 -31.98 -40.92
CA GLN A 795 28.65 -30.71 -40.62
C GLN A 795 27.63 -29.57 -40.69
N GLU A 796 26.66 -29.57 -39.78
CA GLU A 796 26.01 -28.34 -39.37
C GLU A 796 27.15 -27.39 -38.91
N SER A 797 27.48 -26.41 -39.76
CA SER A 797 28.66 -25.56 -39.57
C SER A 797 28.51 -24.64 -38.35
N CYS A 798 29.60 -24.12 -37.78
CA CYS A 798 29.56 -23.02 -36.80
C CYS A 798 28.64 -21.88 -37.22
N LEU A 799 28.48 -21.67 -38.54
CA LEU A 799 27.56 -20.72 -39.14
C LEU A 799 26.09 -20.99 -38.81
N GLU A 800 25.68 -22.22 -38.55
CA GLU A 800 24.31 -22.54 -38.15
C GLU A 800 24.04 -22.18 -36.69
N LEU A 801 25.03 -22.35 -35.80
CA LEU A 801 24.94 -21.84 -34.43
C LEU A 801 24.98 -20.31 -34.42
N LEU A 802 25.86 -19.69 -35.21
CA LEU A 802 25.87 -18.23 -35.39
C LEU A 802 24.57 -17.73 -36.00
N HIS A 803 23.97 -18.49 -36.91
CA HIS A 803 22.66 -18.20 -37.50
C HIS A 803 21.54 -18.32 -36.46
N ARG A 804 21.50 -19.40 -35.67
CA ARG A 804 20.52 -19.59 -34.58
C ARG A 804 20.70 -18.53 -33.49
N TYR A 805 21.93 -18.19 -33.14
CA TYR A 805 22.26 -17.09 -32.24
C TYR A 805 21.74 -15.77 -32.81
N ALA A 806 22.08 -15.44 -34.06
CA ALA A 806 21.60 -14.24 -34.75
C ALA A 806 20.07 -14.17 -34.90
N GLN A 807 19.39 -15.33 -35.00
CA GLN A 807 17.94 -15.44 -35.00
C GLN A 807 17.32 -15.15 -33.63
N CYS A 808 18.02 -15.51 -32.55
CA CYS A 808 17.57 -15.22 -31.20
C CYS A 808 17.76 -13.73 -30.91
N VAL A 809 18.99 -13.19 -31.08
CA VAL A 809 19.32 -11.78 -30.77
C VAL A 809 18.21 -10.84 -31.27
N SER A 810 17.42 -10.35 -30.32
CA SER A 810 16.26 -9.53 -30.63
C SER A 810 16.71 -8.21 -31.28
N VAL A 811 15.83 -7.58 -32.05
CA VAL A 811 16.10 -6.26 -32.65
C VAL A 811 16.35 -5.18 -31.58
N ASN A 812 15.94 -5.43 -30.34
CA ASN A 812 16.13 -4.55 -29.18
C ASN A 812 17.42 -4.84 -28.41
N SER A 813 18.23 -5.80 -28.86
CA SER A 813 19.53 -6.08 -28.26
C SER A 813 20.48 -4.89 -28.42
N PRO A 814 21.30 -4.55 -27.40
CA PRO A 814 22.21 -3.41 -27.45
C PRO A 814 23.23 -3.50 -28.60
N GLU A 815 23.69 -2.34 -29.09
CA GLU A 815 24.63 -2.20 -30.22
C GLU A 815 25.88 -3.07 -30.09
N ASP A 816 26.36 -3.30 -28.86
CA ASP A 816 27.54 -4.12 -28.57
C ASP A 816 27.41 -5.59 -29.05
N HIS A 817 26.20 -6.18 -28.98
CA HIS A 817 25.96 -7.52 -29.53
C HIS A 817 26.16 -7.55 -31.03
N TRP A 818 25.70 -6.49 -31.71
CA TRP A 818 25.81 -6.38 -33.14
C TRP A 818 27.25 -6.16 -33.57
N VAL A 819 28.04 -5.43 -32.79
CA VAL A 819 29.49 -5.29 -33.02
C VAL A 819 30.19 -6.64 -32.87
N SER A 820 29.98 -7.36 -31.76
CA SER A 820 30.60 -8.67 -31.53
C SER A 820 30.16 -9.73 -32.56
N LEU A 821 28.86 -9.79 -32.85
CA LEU A 821 28.29 -10.69 -33.86
C LEU A 821 28.78 -10.35 -35.26
N SER A 822 28.86 -9.06 -35.63
CA SER A 822 29.37 -8.65 -36.94
C SER A 822 30.87 -8.89 -37.09
N GLN A 823 31.67 -8.72 -36.04
CA GLN A 823 33.08 -9.08 -36.05
C GLN A 823 33.28 -10.59 -36.20
N THR A 824 32.50 -11.39 -35.47
CA THR A 824 32.53 -12.86 -35.55
C THR A 824 32.05 -13.35 -36.93
N LEU A 825 31.00 -12.74 -37.49
CA LEU A 825 30.54 -13.04 -38.84
C LEU A 825 31.56 -12.60 -39.88
N ARG A 826 32.23 -11.45 -39.75
CA ARG A 826 33.32 -11.04 -40.66
C ARG A 826 34.50 -12.03 -40.63
N ALA A 827 34.86 -12.51 -39.45
CA ALA A 827 35.87 -13.56 -39.32
C ALA A 827 35.42 -14.85 -40.03
N ALA A 828 34.17 -15.27 -39.84
CA ALA A 828 33.60 -16.45 -40.51
C ALA A 828 33.41 -16.26 -42.04
N VAL A 829 33.14 -15.04 -42.53
CA VAL A 829 33.08 -14.68 -43.96
C VAL A 829 34.42 -14.93 -44.62
N SER A 830 35.54 -14.71 -43.91
CA SER A 830 36.87 -14.98 -44.45
C SER A 830 37.15 -16.48 -44.66
N GLU A 831 36.42 -17.36 -43.95
CA GLU A 831 36.53 -18.82 -44.05
C GLU A 831 35.52 -19.43 -45.05
N ASP A 832 34.26 -18.95 -45.07
CA ASP A 832 33.22 -19.36 -46.03
C ASP A 832 32.27 -18.19 -46.40
N PRO A 833 32.56 -17.45 -47.49
CA PRO A 833 31.82 -16.24 -47.85
C PRO A 833 30.39 -16.50 -48.33
N LYS A 834 30.08 -17.71 -48.85
CA LYS A 834 28.74 -18.01 -49.38
C LYS A 834 27.74 -18.27 -48.27
N ARG A 835 28.10 -19.12 -47.29
CA ARG A 835 27.22 -19.42 -46.16
C ARG A 835 27.08 -18.23 -45.19
N ALA A 836 28.13 -17.43 -45.03
CA ALA A 836 28.04 -16.21 -44.23
C ALA A 836 27.14 -15.13 -44.89
N ALA A 837 27.14 -15.03 -46.23
CA ALA A 837 26.20 -14.18 -46.95
C ALA A 837 24.74 -14.68 -46.86
N GLU A 838 24.52 -15.99 -46.79
CA GLU A 838 23.20 -16.57 -46.50
C GLU A 838 22.74 -16.18 -45.10
N ALA A 839 23.56 -16.37 -44.06
CA ALA A 839 23.23 -15.95 -42.69
C ALA A 839 22.91 -14.44 -42.59
N TRP A 840 23.60 -13.59 -43.36
CA TRP A 840 23.36 -12.14 -43.40
C TRP A 840 22.06 -11.76 -44.13
N ARG A 841 21.75 -12.44 -45.26
CA ARG A 841 20.55 -12.17 -46.09
C ARG A 841 19.23 -12.31 -45.33
N TRP A 842 19.16 -13.16 -44.32
CA TRP A 842 17.92 -13.41 -43.58
C TRP A 842 17.47 -12.25 -42.66
N LYS A 843 18.35 -11.29 -42.31
CA LYS A 843 17.99 -10.13 -41.46
C LYS A 843 17.94 -8.78 -42.18
N SER A 844 18.30 -8.67 -43.45
CA SER A 844 18.07 -7.46 -44.27
C SER A 844 16.62 -6.91 -44.22
N PRO A 845 15.56 -7.73 -44.11
CA PRO A 845 14.19 -7.21 -43.96
C PRO A 845 13.94 -6.46 -42.64
N CYS A 846 14.65 -6.81 -41.57
CA CYS A 846 14.50 -6.16 -40.25
C CYS A 846 15.21 -4.80 -40.19
N PHE A 847 16.31 -4.62 -40.95
CA PHE A 847 17.03 -3.35 -41.06
C PHE A 847 16.24 -2.28 -41.82
N ALA A 848 15.46 -2.68 -42.83
CA ALA A 848 14.68 -1.75 -43.66
C ALA A 848 13.48 -1.11 -42.93
N HIS A 849 13.01 -1.69 -41.80
CA HIS A 849 11.81 -1.23 -41.09
C HIS A 849 12.08 -0.23 -39.95
N ASN A 850 13.32 -0.11 -39.45
CA ASN A 850 13.65 0.73 -38.29
C ASN A 850 14.36 2.06 -38.61
N GLN A 851 14.67 2.36 -39.89
CA GLN A 851 15.36 3.61 -40.27
C GLN A 851 14.46 4.70 -40.89
N THR A 852 13.13 4.57 -40.87
CA THR A 852 12.22 5.60 -41.39
C THR A 852 11.89 6.73 -40.40
N GLY A 853 12.49 6.74 -39.21
CA GLY A 853 12.17 7.71 -38.14
C GLY A 853 13.14 8.86 -37.91
N ILE A 854 14.33 8.87 -38.53
CA ILE A 854 15.35 9.92 -38.31
C ILE A 854 15.98 10.33 -39.64
N TRP A 855 15.18 10.93 -40.52
CA TRP A 855 15.70 11.63 -41.71
C TRP A 855 15.03 13.00 -41.78
N ASN A 856 15.58 13.96 -41.05
CA ASN A 856 15.36 15.38 -41.31
C ASN A 856 16.65 16.17 -41.04
N SER A 857 17.06 16.90 -42.09
CA SER A 857 18.06 17.98 -42.13
C SER A 857 19.49 17.66 -41.66
N THR A 858 20.31 17.07 -42.54
CA THR A 858 21.55 17.65 -43.11
C THR A 858 22.29 16.55 -43.86
N GLY A 859 22.75 16.83 -45.09
CA GLY A 859 23.34 15.81 -45.95
C GLY A 859 24.63 15.21 -45.38
N ALA A 860 24.77 13.89 -45.50
CA ALA A 860 26.06 13.22 -45.45
C ALA A 860 26.01 11.93 -46.28
N GLN A 861 27.12 11.72 -46.99
CA GLN A 861 27.42 10.63 -47.90
C GLN A 861 27.33 9.26 -47.21
N TRP A 862 27.03 8.24 -48.00
CA TRP A 862 27.32 6.86 -47.66
C TRP A 862 28.80 6.75 -47.24
N LEU A 863 29.05 6.27 -46.02
CA LEU A 863 30.35 5.70 -45.68
C LEU A 863 30.47 4.38 -46.44
N GLU A 864 30.96 4.45 -47.67
CA GLU A 864 31.66 3.34 -48.29
C GLU A 864 32.92 3.07 -47.47
N GLY A 865 32.90 1.99 -46.68
CA GLY A 865 34.12 1.39 -46.15
C GLY A 865 34.85 0.63 -47.26
N PRO A 866 36.19 0.66 -47.33
CA PRO A 866 36.93 0.32 -48.56
C PRO A 866 37.13 -1.16 -48.89
N ASP A 867 36.54 -2.13 -48.16
CA ASP A 867 36.91 -3.55 -48.32
C ASP A 867 35.72 -4.52 -48.44
N TRP A 868 34.85 -4.34 -49.44
CA TRP A 868 33.88 -5.38 -49.83
C TRP A 868 34.02 -5.71 -51.33
N PRO A 869 34.12 -6.98 -51.74
CA PRO A 869 34.15 -7.32 -53.15
C PRO A 869 32.77 -7.06 -53.78
N PRO A 870 32.70 -6.42 -54.97
CA PRO A 870 31.42 -6.11 -55.60
C PRO A 870 30.72 -7.41 -56.04
N LEU A 871 29.46 -7.55 -55.65
CA LEU A 871 28.54 -8.55 -56.18
C LEU A 871 28.04 -8.06 -57.54
N GLU A 872 28.55 -8.67 -58.62
CA GLU A 872 28.11 -8.41 -59.98
C GLU A 872 26.62 -8.73 -60.20
N ASP A 873 26.05 -7.90 -61.08
CA ASP A 873 24.69 -7.87 -61.60
C ASP A 873 24.03 -9.23 -61.85
N ARG A 874 22.89 -9.45 -61.17
CA ARG A 874 21.75 -10.14 -61.78
C ARG A 874 20.45 -9.46 -61.36
N SER A 875 19.81 -8.81 -62.33
CA SER A 875 18.48 -8.21 -62.24
C SER A 875 17.43 -9.23 -61.79
N PRO A 876 16.47 -8.88 -60.92
CA PRO A 876 15.22 -9.61 -60.84
C PRO A 876 14.15 -8.88 -61.66
N ILE A 877 13.63 -9.62 -62.64
CA ILE A 877 12.33 -9.38 -63.26
C ILE A 877 11.27 -9.47 -62.15
N LEU A 878 10.47 -8.41 -61.97
CA LEU A 878 9.24 -8.44 -61.18
C LEU A 878 8.06 -8.01 -62.08
N PRO A 879 6.90 -8.68 -62.00
CA PRO A 879 5.74 -8.37 -62.82
C PRO A 879 4.88 -7.25 -62.21
N ASP A 880 4.37 -6.39 -63.08
CA ASP A 880 3.32 -5.40 -62.82
C ASP A 880 2.07 -6.03 -62.22
N TYR A 881 1.51 -5.47 -61.14
CA TYR A 881 0.05 -5.49 -60.92
C TYR A 881 -0.42 -4.26 -60.09
N VAL A 882 -1.30 -3.48 -60.74
CA VAL A 882 -2.36 -2.56 -60.25
C VAL A 882 -1.99 -1.21 -59.61
N ARG A 883 -2.01 -0.17 -60.46
CA ARG A 883 -2.42 1.19 -60.12
C ARG A 883 -3.93 1.25 -59.86
N ARG A 884 -4.36 1.93 -58.79
CA ARG A 884 -5.64 2.67 -58.76
C ARG A 884 -5.34 4.17 -58.55
N PRO A 885 -5.98 5.08 -59.30
CA PRO A 885 -5.76 6.51 -59.16
C PRO A 885 -6.64 7.09 -58.04
N ALA A 886 -6.11 8.14 -57.41
CA ALA A 886 -6.84 9.03 -56.52
C ALA A 886 -7.90 9.83 -57.31
N GLN A 887 -9.11 9.91 -56.75
CA GLN A 887 -10.10 10.91 -57.14
C GLN A 887 -9.89 12.17 -56.29
N SER A 888 -9.68 13.29 -56.99
CA SER A 888 -10.04 14.64 -56.57
C SER A 888 -11.58 14.69 -56.41
N ASP A 889 -12.20 15.52 -55.57
CA ASP A 889 -12.21 16.98 -55.59
C ASP A 889 -13.12 17.51 -54.41
N PRO A 890 -13.37 18.83 -54.24
CA PRO A 890 -13.29 19.52 -52.95
C PRO A 890 -14.65 19.96 -52.35
N ALA A 891 -14.63 20.29 -51.05
CA ALA A 891 -15.36 21.39 -50.38
C ALA A 891 -14.90 21.48 -48.92
#